data_AF-A0A1V8SN02-F1
#
_entry.id   AF-A0A1V8SN02-F1
#
_cell.length_a   1.000
_cell.length_b   1.000
_cell.length_c   1.000
_cell.angle_alpha   90.00
_cell.angle_beta   90.00
_cell.angle_gamma   90.00
#
_symmetry.space_group_name_H-M   'P 1'
#
loop_
_entity.id
_entity.type
_entity.pdbx_description
1 polymer ?
#
loop_
_entity_poly.entity_id
_entity_poly.type
_entity_poly.pdbx_seq_one_letter_code
_entity_poly.pdbx_strand_id
1 'polypeptide(L)'
;MTRLELNGLQLALVALLAAFALCLLTGPITFGDSYLGSDRNEGLSHSLQSPFAGSKPPPQAIRRADSSGSEESDSNEDETDLPAPVEFKLTEEEKTTAYHDYGCRGAKLLGILRDPTKHTPSPWRSFSDIGSWGWRINVESTAQGAPVREYGLKNVLDSIGASEDEPPNNNVRWVHDIRTTHRDGTRDVVYPPTGAYYEDIFNVKDGVIIAYDIVGPRFRVMGRTEGEVPADRPLPKLAQWSDAVWLAWSNLTTDATRGGLKHIIHTGVLNPYSVAIAEQAVMSMGNGNGRLKNFPGHKFTQSDDRKAQAAFEALVGSPNVSGTAWLLIQHFEAVGKKTIKSVTIWNPDPAPAVPKLTDMGNWNENMNLLIDFRRRNRDASEKPLTEEEKQAAFQQYRCRGQRLLKDLQNPAKAKQTAFTHSSDLDSWGWRVDTGFAGMGPEWYTDILALSFDAIGASKDSPPNPTLAIYNNIMNVKDGIIVAYENFGPRFKVNGSANGKVPDDHPLPKLSQWSDVVFLIWKSITDQHNRSGLKHIFRENIVNQESCAVGEIGARSKGIASGVMKSYPGLKFMRSKNAAEQEAFDALVGSPNVNGIAWLFIQHAEALGHKTIKSITVWDPTPGRDRPSSPDFNKVNESLNMWIEMAPLADVKEKRRFRL
;
A
#
# COMPACT_ATOMS: atom_id res chain seq x y z
N MET A 1 -15.98 -1.93 -41.48
CA MET A 1 -16.32 -2.35 -40.10
C MET A 1 -16.32 -3.87 -40.05
N THR A 2 -15.23 -4.47 -39.62
CA THR A 2 -15.11 -5.92 -39.42
C THR A 2 -15.43 -6.22 -37.95
N ARG A 3 -16.54 -6.92 -37.68
CA ARG A 3 -16.88 -7.42 -36.34
C ARG A 3 -15.83 -8.47 -35.95
N LEU A 4 -15.11 -8.23 -34.85
CA LEU A 4 -14.34 -9.28 -34.18
C LEU A 4 -15.32 -10.26 -33.55
N GLU A 5 -15.36 -11.49 -34.05
CA GLU A 5 -16.02 -12.60 -33.34
C GLU A 5 -15.09 -13.09 -32.22
N LEU A 6 -15.40 -12.70 -30.99
CA LEU A 6 -14.75 -13.23 -29.79
C LEU A 6 -15.34 -14.62 -29.52
N ASN A 7 -14.49 -15.61 -29.23
CA ASN A 7 -14.96 -16.94 -28.86
C ASN A 7 -15.46 -16.98 -27.41
N GLY A 8 -16.21 -18.04 -27.04
CA GLY A 8 -16.87 -18.14 -25.73
C GLY A 8 -15.94 -17.99 -24.52
N LEU A 9 -14.65 -18.32 -24.65
CA LEU A 9 -13.65 -18.14 -23.59
C LEU A 9 -13.24 -16.66 -23.44
N GLN A 10 -13.17 -15.90 -24.54
CA GLN A 10 -12.88 -14.47 -24.51
C GLN A 10 -14.07 -13.67 -24.00
N LEU A 11 -15.30 -14.08 -24.33
CA LEU A 11 -16.52 -13.52 -23.70
C LEU A 11 -16.57 -13.82 -22.21
N ALA A 12 -16.19 -15.02 -21.78
CA ALA A 12 -16.10 -15.36 -20.36
C ALA A 12 -15.03 -14.53 -19.64
N LEU A 13 -13.87 -14.27 -20.25
CA LEU A 13 -12.79 -13.46 -19.65
C LEU A 13 -13.16 -11.97 -19.57
N VAL A 14 -13.80 -11.43 -20.62
CA VAL A 14 -14.32 -10.05 -20.62
C VAL A 14 -15.46 -9.92 -19.62
N ALA A 15 -16.33 -10.91 -19.50
CA ALA A 15 -17.38 -10.94 -18.48
C ALA A 15 -16.80 -11.09 -17.06
N LEU A 16 -15.72 -11.86 -16.86
CA LEU A 16 -15.04 -11.99 -15.56
C LEU A 16 -14.38 -10.67 -15.14
N LEU A 17 -13.70 -10.00 -16.06
CA LEU A 17 -13.07 -8.69 -15.84
C LEU A 17 -14.11 -7.56 -15.68
N ALA A 18 -15.23 -7.63 -16.43
CA ALA A 18 -16.34 -6.69 -16.31
C ALA A 18 -17.17 -6.92 -15.03
N ALA A 19 -17.35 -8.16 -14.58
CA ALA A 19 -18.02 -8.48 -13.32
C ALA A 19 -17.15 -8.09 -12.10
N PHE A 20 -15.83 -8.20 -12.21
CA PHE A 20 -14.90 -7.64 -11.22
C PHE A 20 -15.00 -6.11 -11.16
N ALA A 21 -15.14 -5.45 -12.32
CA ALA A 21 -15.38 -4.01 -12.38
C ALA A 21 -16.77 -3.60 -11.86
N LEU A 22 -17.82 -4.41 -12.07
CA LEU A 22 -19.20 -4.11 -11.66
C LEU A 22 -19.46 -4.40 -10.17
N CYS A 23 -18.80 -5.41 -9.58
CA CYS A 23 -18.83 -5.66 -8.13
C CYS A 23 -18.04 -4.61 -7.33
N LEU A 24 -17.09 -3.92 -7.96
CA LEU A 24 -16.40 -2.76 -7.36
C LEU A 24 -17.22 -1.46 -7.45
N LEU A 25 -18.35 -1.46 -8.20
CA LEU A 25 -19.18 -0.29 -8.47
C LEU A 25 -20.59 -0.35 -7.85
N THR A 26 -21.06 -1.53 -7.42
CA THR A 26 -22.40 -1.68 -6.83
C THR A 26 -22.30 -2.40 -5.49
N GLY A 27 -22.47 -1.63 -4.39
CA GLY A 27 -22.63 -2.17 -3.04
C GLY A 27 -23.88 -3.07 -2.92
N PRO A 28 -24.05 -3.80 -1.81
CA PRO A 28 -25.06 -4.85 -1.71
C PRO A 28 -26.48 -4.28 -1.81
N ILE A 29 -27.19 -4.70 -2.85
CA ILE A 29 -28.64 -4.51 -3.00
C ILE A 29 -29.32 -5.63 -2.21
N THR A 30 -30.03 -5.29 -1.14
CA THR A 30 -30.95 -6.21 -0.46
C THR A 30 -32.21 -6.38 -1.31
N PHE A 31 -32.47 -7.60 -1.81
CA PHE A 31 -33.79 -8.00 -2.28
C PHE A 31 -34.39 -9.01 -1.31
N GLY A 32 -35.54 -8.65 -0.74
CA GLY A 32 -36.30 -9.46 0.18
C GLY A 32 -37.04 -10.61 -0.53
N ASP A 33 -37.15 -11.72 0.20
CA ASP A 33 -37.92 -12.89 -0.19
C ASP A 33 -39.40 -12.57 -0.39
N SER A 34 -39.96 -13.15 -1.45
CA SER A 34 -41.38 -13.21 -1.72
C SER A 34 -41.86 -14.64 -1.50
N TYR A 35 -42.73 -14.84 -0.50
CA TYR A 35 -43.71 -15.93 -0.47
C TYR A 35 -45.03 -15.46 0.15
N LEU A 36 -46.10 -15.84 -0.53
CA LEU A 36 -47.50 -15.42 -0.41
C LEU A 36 -48.22 -15.98 0.83
N GLY A 37 -49.17 -15.23 1.39
CA GLY A 37 -50.20 -15.77 2.30
C GLY A 37 -51.00 -14.76 3.13
N SER A 38 -52.02 -14.15 2.50
CA SER A 38 -53.33 -13.69 3.03
C SER A 38 -53.51 -13.06 4.43
N ASP A 39 -54.17 -11.89 4.37
CA ASP A 39 -55.25 -11.36 5.24
C ASP A 39 -54.96 -10.53 6.51
N ARG A 40 -55.36 -9.24 6.38
CA ARG A 40 -56.09 -8.34 7.31
C ARG A 40 -55.73 -8.35 8.80
N ASN A 41 -55.14 -7.25 9.29
CA ASN A 41 -55.82 -6.19 10.07
C ASN A 41 -54.83 -5.27 10.80
N GLU A 42 -55.18 -3.99 10.81
CA GLU A 42 -55.00 -2.95 11.84
C GLU A 42 -53.87 -3.02 12.87
N GLY A 43 -53.16 -1.88 12.98
CA GLY A 43 -52.94 -1.25 14.29
C GLY A 43 -51.55 -1.36 14.91
N LEU A 44 -51.07 -0.20 15.36
CA LEU A 44 -50.16 0.04 16.47
C LEU A 44 -48.65 -0.14 16.21
N SER A 45 -48.01 1.02 16.06
CA SER A 45 -46.61 1.27 16.41
C SER A 45 -46.37 0.99 17.89
N HIS A 46 -45.40 0.12 18.21
CA HIS A 46 -44.77 0.10 19.52
C HIS A 46 -43.26 0.25 19.38
N SER A 47 -42.80 1.41 19.84
CA SER A 47 -41.43 1.66 20.29
C SER A 47 -41.11 0.83 21.52
N LEU A 48 -39.85 0.42 21.68
CA LEU A 48 -39.26 0.14 22.98
C LEU A 48 -38.03 1.02 23.17
N GLN A 49 -38.17 1.90 24.15
CA GLN A 49 -37.21 2.90 24.60
C GLN A 49 -36.11 2.26 25.46
N SER A 50 -34.94 2.87 25.37
CA SER A 50 -33.87 2.86 26.37
C SER A 50 -34.32 3.55 27.67
N PRO A 51 -33.98 3.03 28.87
CA PRO A 51 -34.25 3.73 30.12
C PRO A 51 -33.06 4.62 30.50
N PHE A 52 -33.34 5.92 30.64
CA PHE A 52 -33.09 6.75 31.82
C PHE A 52 -32.97 8.22 31.39
N ALA A 53 -34.10 8.92 31.58
CA ALA A 53 -34.23 10.36 31.51
C ALA A 53 -34.30 10.95 32.93
N GLY A 54 -33.87 12.21 33.05
CA GLY A 54 -34.12 13.11 34.17
C GLY A 54 -33.00 14.14 34.22
N SER A 55 -33.15 15.38 33.72
CA SER A 55 -34.10 16.39 34.20
C SER A 55 -34.43 17.45 33.14
N LYS A 56 -35.67 17.96 33.18
CA LYS A 56 -36.29 18.98 32.30
C LYS A 56 -35.62 20.38 32.40
N PRO A 57 -35.65 21.19 31.33
CA PRO A 57 -35.61 22.66 31.42
C PRO A 57 -37.05 23.26 31.38
N PRO A 58 -37.27 24.46 31.96
CA PRO A 58 -38.56 25.17 31.89
C PRO A 58 -38.67 26.07 30.61
N PRO A 59 -39.89 26.58 30.29
CA PRO A 59 -40.29 26.88 28.91
C PRO A 59 -40.20 28.35 28.47
N GLN A 60 -39.93 28.48 27.16
CA GLN A 60 -40.34 29.46 26.14
C GLN A 60 -40.81 30.89 26.52
N ALA A 61 -40.29 31.88 25.78
CA ALA A 61 -41.13 32.91 25.15
C ALA A 61 -40.47 33.52 23.90
N ILE A 62 -41.09 33.29 22.74
CA ILE A 62 -40.86 34.01 21.50
C ILE A 62 -41.69 35.31 21.54
N ARG A 63 -41.07 36.47 21.33
CA ARG A 63 -41.75 37.67 20.82
C ARG A 63 -40.86 38.41 19.83
N ARG A 64 -41.39 38.61 18.62
CA ARG A 64 -40.94 39.62 17.64
C ARG A 64 -41.42 41.00 18.11
N ALA A 65 -40.58 42.02 17.97
CA ALA A 65 -40.99 43.40 17.67
C ALA A 65 -39.79 44.20 17.15
N ASP A 66 -40.08 45.06 16.18
CA ASP A 66 -39.16 45.82 15.34
C ASP A 66 -38.49 47.04 16.02
N SER A 67 -37.42 47.48 15.35
CA SER A 67 -36.73 48.79 15.34
C SER A 67 -37.26 49.96 16.19
N SER A 68 -36.36 50.57 16.97
CA SER A 68 -35.95 52.00 16.94
C SER A 68 -35.42 52.45 18.30
N GLY A 69 -34.44 53.36 18.31
CA GLY A 69 -34.09 54.15 19.50
C GLY A 69 -32.69 53.91 20.05
N SER A 70 -31.79 54.82 19.69
CA SER A 70 -30.54 55.14 20.34
C SER A 70 -30.69 55.39 21.85
N GLU A 71 -29.77 54.87 22.66
CA GLU A 71 -29.19 55.59 23.81
C GLU A 71 -27.94 54.85 24.31
N GLU A 72 -26.84 55.60 24.41
CA GLU A 72 -25.57 55.20 24.99
C GLU A 72 -25.74 54.82 26.47
N SER A 73 -25.19 53.67 26.87
CA SER A 73 -24.70 53.50 28.23
C SER A 73 -23.55 52.49 28.26
N ASP A 74 -22.37 53.05 28.51
CA ASP A 74 -21.13 52.34 28.86
C ASP A 74 -21.36 51.37 30.03
N SER A 75 -21.11 50.08 29.79
CA SER A 75 -20.63 49.18 30.82
C SER A 75 -19.67 48.17 30.18
N ASN A 76 -18.38 48.53 30.28
CA ASN A 76 -17.24 47.69 29.93
C ASN A 76 -17.23 46.43 30.80
N GLU A 77 -17.55 45.27 30.20
CA GLU A 77 -17.05 43.99 30.67
C GLU A 77 -16.13 43.42 29.59
N ASP A 78 -14.83 43.50 29.91
CA ASP A 78 -13.65 42.87 29.31
C ASP A 78 -13.94 41.62 28.45
N GLU A 79 -14.28 41.84 27.19
CA GLU A 79 -13.95 40.91 26.12
C GLU A 79 -12.45 41.07 25.90
N THR A 80 -11.63 40.21 26.53
CA THR A 80 -10.18 40.25 26.33
C THR A 80 -9.89 40.14 24.85
N ASP A 81 -9.50 41.26 24.24
CA ASP A 81 -8.91 41.35 22.90
C ASP A 81 -7.87 40.25 22.78
N LEU A 82 -8.22 39.16 22.07
CA LEU A 82 -7.21 38.23 21.60
C LEU A 82 -6.34 39.04 20.65
N PRO A 83 -5.03 39.19 20.93
CA PRO A 83 -4.16 40.00 20.07
C PRO A 83 -4.25 39.47 18.64
N ALA A 84 -4.43 40.38 17.68
CA ALA A 84 -4.35 40.07 16.26
C ALA A 84 -3.11 39.19 16.00
N PRO A 85 -3.21 38.13 15.17
CA PRO A 85 -2.14 37.16 15.03
C PRO A 85 -0.87 37.86 14.51
N VAL A 86 0.13 37.99 15.38
CA VAL A 86 1.47 38.45 15.00
C VAL A 86 2.00 37.52 13.92
N GLU A 87 2.22 38.05 12.72
CA GLU A 87 2.72 37.34 11.55
C GLU A 87 4.14 36.84 11.86
N PHE A 88 4.29 35.54 12.16
CA PHE A 88 5.58 34.95 12.49
C PHE A 88 6.33 34.70 11.18
N LYS A 89 7.25 35.60 10.84
CA LYS A 89 8.14 35.49 9.69
C LYS A 89 9.53 35.07 10.17
N LEU A 90 9.98 33.91 9.72
CA LEU A 90 11.37 33.48 9.91
C LEU A 90 12.31 34.47 9.22
N THR A 91 13.38 34.83 9.91
CA THR A 91 14.53 35.53 9.32
C THR A 91 15.23 34.64 8.29
N GLU A 92 15.96 35.23 7.34
CA GLU A 92 16.70 34.46 6.33
C GLU A 92 17.76 33.52 6.95
N GLU A 93 18.33 33.89 8.09
CA GLU A 93 19.25 33.05 8.87
C GLU A 93 18.51 31.84 9.46
N GLU A 94 17.34 32.04 10.06
CA GLU A 94 16.51 30.94 10.58
C GLU A 94 16.01 30.02 9.47
N LYS A 95 15.63 30.56 8.31
CA LYS A 95 15.25 29.75 7.14
C LYS A 95 16.40 28.87 6.66
N THR A 96 17.61 29.43 6.58
CA THR A 96 18.81 28.71 6.15
C THR A 96 19.17 27.60 7.16
N THR A 97 19.14 27.94 8.45
CA THR A 97 19.41 27.00 9.55
C THR A 97 18.38 25.88 9.56
N ALA A 98 17.09 26.23 9.46
CA ALA A 98 16.01 25.26 9.38
C ALA A 98 16.19 24.32 8.18
N TYR A 99 16.48 24.84 6.99
CA TYR A 99 16.69 24.02 5.80
C TYR A 99 17.81 22.98 6.02
N HIS A 100 18.91 23.38 6.64
CA HIS A 100 20.01 22.47 6.99
C HIS A 100 19.59 21.43 8.05
N ASP A 101 19.02 21.86 9.17
CA ASP A 101 18.67 20.99 10.29
C ASP A 101 17.59 19.97 9.93
N TYR A 102 16.59 20.42 9.18
CA TYR A 102 15.57 19.53 8.63
C TYR A 102 16.14 18.65 7.52
N GLY A 103 17.14 19.10 6.77
CA GLY A 103 17.94 18.25 5.88
C GLY A 103 18.58 17.08 6.63
N CYS A 104 19.32 17.36 7.71
CA CYS A 104 19.92 16.33 8.57
C CYS A 104 18.87 15.39 9.18
N ARG A 105 17.76 15.95 9.67
CA ARG A 105 16.64 15.16 10.22
C ARG A 105 16.03 14.25 9.16
N GLY A 106 15.79 14.74 7.96
CA GLY A 106 15.23 13.95 6.87
C GLY A 106 16.16 12.86 6.37
N ALA A 107 17.47 13.14 6.26
CA ALA A 107 18.48 12.13 5.98
C ALA A 107 18.46 11.01 7.03
N LYS A 108 18.36 11.37 8.31
CA LYS A 108 18.19 10.41 9.42
C LYS A 108 16.90 9.61 9.27
N LEU A 109 15.76 10.24 9.05
CA LEU A 109 14.46 9.56 8.87
C LEU A 109 14.47 8.61 7.68
N LEU A 110 15.03 9.02 6.53
CA LEU A 110 15.21 8.16 5.37
C LEU A 110 16.12 6.98 5.70
N GLY A 111 17.18 7.19 6.49
CA GLY A 111 18.03 6.13 7.02
C GLY A 111 17.26 5.13 7.90
N ILE A 112 16.39 5.62 8.78
CA ILE A 112 15.55 4.77 9.64
C ILE A 112 14.51 4.01 8.82
N LEU A 113 13.88 4.66 7.83
CA LEU A 113 12.97 4.02 6.90
C LEU A 113 13.63 2.91 6.07
N ARG A 114 14.98 2.85 6.00
CA ARG A 114 15.75 1.72 5.42
C ARG A 114 15.84 0.51 6.34
N ASP A 115 15.60 0.66 7.63
CA ASP A 115 15.48 -0.47 8.55
C ASP A 115 14.69 -0.08 9.81
N PRO A 116 13.35 0.00 9.71
CA PRO A 116 12.54 0.44 10.84
C PRO A 116 12.55 -0.56 12.01
N THR A 117 13.01 -1.80 11.80
CA THR A 117 13.09 -2.83 12.85
C THR A 117 14.06 -2.47 13.98
N LYS A 118 15.00 -1.55 13.72
CA LYS A 118 15.96 -1.05 14.71
C LYS A 118 15.39 0.05 15.59
N HIS A 119 14.16 0.49 15.35
CA HIS A 119 13.50 1.54 16.11
C HIS A 119 12.37 0.99 16.96
N THR A 120 12.13 1.67 18.08
CA THR A 120 11.07 1.28 19.02
C THR A 120 9.71 1.54 18.38
N PRO A 121 8.83 0.53 18.27
CA PRO A 121 7.45 0.74 17.82
C PRO A 121 6.71 1.72 18.72
N SER A 122 5.64 2.33 18.22
CA SER A 122 4.77 3.15 19.05
C SER A 122 4.17 2.30 20.19
N PRO A 123 4.06 2.85 21.43
CA PRO A 123 3.34 2.18 22.51
C PRO A 123 1.82 2.16 22.27
N TRP A 124 1.31 3.01 21.36
CA TRP A 124 -0.10 3.13 21.04
C TRP A 124 -0.49 2.11 19.98
N ARG A 125 -1.19 1.05 20.42
CA ARG A 125 -1.56 -0.08 19.55
C ARG A 125 -3.05 -0.33 19.51
N SER A 126 -3.81 0.17 20.49
CA SER A 126 -5.24 -0.02 20.56
C SER A 126 -5.97 1.27 20.18
N PHE A 127 -7.03 1.15 19.38
CA PHE A 127 -7.89 2.29 19.07
C PHE A 127 -8.47 2.96 20.32
N SER A 128 -8.72 2.19 21.39
CA SER A 128 -9.19 2.73 22.67
C SER A 128 -8.21 3.69 23.36
N ASP A 129 -6.92 3.65 23.01
CA ASP A 129 -5.89 4.49 23.63
C ASP A 129 -6.16 5.98 23.38
N ILE A 130 -6.73 6.34 22.23
CA ILE A 130 -7.03 7.72 21.86
C ILE A 130 -7.98 8.38 22.87
N GLY A 131 -9.07 7.69 23.23
CA GLY A 131 -10.05 8.17 24.21
C GLY A 131 -9.48 8.21 25.63
N SER A 132 -8.64 7.24 25.98
CA SER A 132 -8.00 7.20 27.30
C SER A 132 -7.08 8.39 27.54
N TRP A 133 -6.53 8.98 26.48
CA TRP A 133 -5.62 10.15 26.52
C TRP A 133 -6.31 11.46 26.16
N GLY A 134 -7.63 11.55 26.32
CA GLY A 134 -8.36 12.82 26.32
C GLY A 134 -8.87 13.27 24.95
N TRP A 135 -8.77 12.42 23.92
CA TRP A 135 -9.27 12.71 22.58
C TRP A 135 -10.69 12.19 22.36
N ARG A 136 -11.53 12.99 21.70
CA ARG A 136 -12.88 12.60 21.25
C ARG A 136 -13.09 12.86 19.77
N ILE A 137 -13.95 12.06 19.16
CA ILE A 137 -14.46 12.33 17.82
C ILE A 137 -15.47 13.48 17.93
N ASN A 138 -15.25 14.54 17.13
CA ASN A 138 -16.29 15.53 16.87
C ASN A 138 -17.25 14.98 15.81
N VAL A 139 -18.41 14.51 16.27
CA VAL A 139 -19.42 13.84 15.43
C VAL A 139 -20.04 14.80 14.41
N GLU A 140 -20.17 16.09 14.74
CA GLU A 140 -20.78 17.09 13.85
C GLU A 140 -19.87 17.38 12.65
N SER A 141 -18.58 17.65 12.87
CA SER A 141 -17.61 17.85 11.79
C SER A 141 -17.42 16.59 10.95
N THR A 142 -17.44 15.42 11.59
CA THR A 142 -17.37 14.12 10.91
C THR A 142 -18.59 13.89 10.00
N ALA A 143 -19.79 14.27 10.45
CA ALA A 143 -21.04 14.10 9.70
C ALA A 143 -21.22 15.09 8.54
N GLN A 144 -20.59 16.27 8.62
CA GLN A 144 -20.61 17.26 7.54
C GLN A 144 -19.82 16.81 6.30
N GLY A 145 -18.95 15.80 6.44
CA GLY A 145 -18.11 15.29 5.36
C GLY A 145 -17.00 16.27 4.99
N ALA A 146 -16.00 15.80 4.26
CA ALA A 146 -14.91 16.65 3.83
C ALA A 146 -15.30 17.45 2.57
N PRO A 147 -15.00 18.77 2.51
CA PRO A 147 -15.25 19.57 1.32
C PRO A 147 -14.16 19.32 0.24
N VAL A 148 -13.93 18.07 -0.16
CA VAL A 148 -12.87 17.66 -1.12
C VAL A 148 -12.93 18.48 -2.42
N ARG A 149 -14.15 18.80 -2.88
CA ARG A 149 -14.40 19.60 -4.09
C ARG A 149 -14.07 21.10 -3.93
N GLU A 150 -14.13 21.63 -2.72
CA GLU A 150 -13.91 23.06 -2.44
C GLU A 150 -12.42 23.42 -2.41
N TYR A 151 -11.55 22.45 -2.15
CA TYR A 151 -10.09 22.63 -2.01
C TYR A 151 -9.26 22.24 -3.26
N GLY A 152 -9.92 21.92 -4.37
CA GLY A 152 -9.22 21.63 -5.64
C GLY A 152 -8.38 20.35 -5.61
N LEU A 153 -8.72 19.38 -4.75
CA LEU A 153 -7.97 18.12 -4.61
C LEU A 153 -8.18 17.14 -5.77
N LYS A 154 -9.18 17.40 -6.62
CA LYS A 154 -9.50 16.57 -7.78
C LYS A 154 -8.29 16.27 -8.64
N ASN A 155 -7.51 17.30 -8.99
CA ASN A 155 -6.37 17.15 -9.89
C ASN A 155 -5.30 16.22 -9.28
N VAL A 156 -5.06 16.33 -7.97
CA VAL A 156 -4.08 15.46 -7.29
C VAL A 156 -4.62 14.05 -7.12
N LEU A 157 -5.89 13.87 -6.74
CA LEU A 157 -6.53 12.55 -6.60
C LEU A 157 -6.58 11.80 -7.94
N ASP A 158 -6.99 12.48 -9.02
CA ASP A 158 -6.96 11.94 -10.39
C ASP A 158 -5.53 11.51 -10.77
N SER A 159 -4.51 12.30 -10.41
CA SER A 159 -3.12 12.01 -10.77
C SER A 159 -2.56 10.74 -10.11
N ILE A 160 -3.10 10.36 -8.95
CA ILE A 160 -2.73 9.14 -8.22
C ILE A 160 -3.75 8.01 -8.44
N GLY A 161 -4.76 8.23 -9.28
CA GLY A 161 -5.81 7.25 -9.59
C GLY A 161 -6.76 6.99 -8.42
N ALA A 162 -6.92 7.95 -7.50
CA ALA A 162 -7.86 7.87 -6.40
C ALA A 162 -9.19 8.53 -6.76
N SER A 163 -10.29 7.93 -6.32
CA SER A 163 -11.65 8.44 -6.56
C SER A 163 -12.04 9.51 -5.54
N GLU A 164 -12.78 10.52 -5.99
CA GLU A 164 -13.51 11.45 -5.12
C GLU A 164 -14.88 10.91 -4.70
N ASP A 165 -15.47 10.01 -5.50
CA ASP A 165 -16.90 9.71 -5.50
C ASP A 165 -17.26 8.34 -4.84
N GLU A 166 -16.48 7.84 -3.89
CA GLU A 166 -16.92 6.68 -3.07
C GLU A 166 -16.82 6.91 -1.56
N PRO A 167 -17.90 6.60 -0.81
CA PRO A 167 -17.90 6.69 0.63
C PRO A 167 -17.28 5.45 1.30
N PRO A 168 -16.62 5.64 2.44
CA PRO A 168 -16.49 6.90 3.12
C PRO A 168 -15.04 7.38 2.93
N ASN A 169 -14.88 8.51 2.24
CA ASN A 169 -13.92 9.51 2.71
C ASN A 169 -14.31 9.80 4.17
N ASN A 170 -13.87 8.96 5.10
CA ASN A 170 -14.21 9.06 6.50
C ASN A 170 -13.52 10.31 6.98
N ASN A 171 -14.25 11.43 7.04
CA ASN A 171 -13.74 12.59 7.75
C ASN A 171 -13.74 12.22 9.23
N VAL A 172 -12.57 12.19 9.85
CA VAL A 172 -12.46 11.95 11.28
C VAL A 172 -11.77 13.14 11.90
N ARG A 173 -12.53 13.90 12.70
CA ARG A 173 -12.00 15.00 13.49
C ARG A 173 -11.85 14.58 14.94
N TRP A 174 -10.62 14.37 15.38
CA TRP A 174 -10.27 14.21 16.78
C TRP A 174 -10.05 15.56 17.44
N VAL A 175 -10.59 15.76 18.64
CA VAL A 175 -10.38 16.95 19.47
C VAL A 175 -9.91 16.53 20.85
N HIS A 176 -8.86 17.16 21.36
CA HIS A 176 -8.33 16.93 22.71
C HIS A 176 -8.96 17.90 23.71
N ASP A 177 -10.14 17.54 24.19
CA ASP A 177 -11.01 18.39 25.01
C ASP A 177 -11.43 17.74 26.35
N ILE A 178 -10.90 16.56 26.66
CA ILE A 178 -11.10 15.90 27.96
C ILE A 178 -9.86 16.04 28.83
N ARG A 179 -10.06 16.40 30.10
CA ARG A 179 -9.05 16.26 31.15
C ARG A 179 -8.89 14.78 31.52
N THR A 180 -7.66 14.27 31.52
CA THR A 180 -7.37 12.90 31.99
C THR A 180 -6.35 12.89 33.13
N THR A 181 -6.21 11.76 33.80
CA THR A 181 -5.22 11.55 34.87
C THR A 181 -4.57 10.20 34.67
N HIS A 182 -3.24 10.19 34.60
CA HIS A 182 -2.46 8.97 34.41
C HIS A 182 -1.30 8.92 35.40
N ARG A 183 -0.91 7.71 35.79
CA ARG A 183 0.25 7.49 36.64
C ARG A 183 1.54 7.66 35.82
N ASP A 184 2.41 8.56 36.24
CA ASP A 184 3.75 8.74 35.70
C ASP A 184 4.80 8.48 36.79
N GLY A 185 5.45 7.32 36.73
CA GLY A 185 6.27 6.81 37.82
C GLY A 185 5.44 6.59 39.09
N THR A 186 5.74 7.32 40.17
CA THR A 186 5.07 7.19 41.47
C THR A 186 4.00 8.26 41.73
N ARG A 187 3.70 9.11 40.76
CA ARG A 187 2.75 10.23 40.92
C ARG A 187 1.64 10.13 39.88
N ASP A 188 0.44 10.55 40.27
CA ASP A 188 -0.64 10.77 39.33
C ASP A 188 -0.49 12.17 38.72
N VAL A 189 -0.44 12.23 37.39
CA VAL A 189 -0.28 13.46 36.61
C VAL A 189 -1.60 13.77 35.92
N VAL A 190 -2.07 15.01 36.09
CA VAL A 190 -3.29 15.51 35.44
C VAL A 190 -2.91 16.15 34.12
N TYR A 191 -3.53 15.70 33.03
CA TYR A 191 -3.36 16.25 31.69
C TYR A 191 -4.60 17.09 31.35
N PRO A 192 -4.49 18.43 31.31
CA PRO A 192 -5.62 19.29 30.96
C PRO A 192 -5.96 19.21 29.46
N PRO A 193 -7.22 19.51 29.08
CA PRO A 193 -7.58 19.63 27.67
C PRO A 193 -6.75 20.73 27.02
N THR A 194 -6.36 20.51 25.76
CA THR A 194 -5.49 21.44 25.02
C THR A 194 -6.23 22.15 23.90
N GLY A 195 -7.42 21.66 23.49
CA GLY A 195 -8.13 22.16 22.32
C GLY A 195 -7.42 21.82 21.00
N ALA A 196 -6.43 20.93 21.03
CA ALA A 196 -5.78 20.40 19.84
C ALA A 196 -6.77 19.57 19.03
N TYR A 197 -6.54 19.49 17.73
CA TYR A 197 -7.40 18.70 16.87
C TYR A 197 -6.64 18.18 15.65
N TYR A 198 -7.07 17.01 15.18
CA TYR A 198 -6.60 16.37 13.97
C TYR A 198 -7.81 16.00 13.12
N GLU A 199 -7.93 16.63 11.97
CA GLU A 199 -8.95 16.33 10.98
C GLU A 199 -8.31 15.69 9.77
N ASP A 200 -8.63 14.41 9.57
CA ASP A 200 -8.06 13.58 8.53
C ASP A 200 -9.18 12.91 7.72
N ILE A 201 -8.95 12.75 6.42
CA ILE A 201 -9.87 12.09 5.49
C ILE A 201 -9.23 10.80 5.02
N PHE A 202 -9.95 9.69 5.15
CA PHE A 202 -9.43 8.37 4.81
C PHE A 202 -10.11 7.79 3.59
N ASN A 203 -9.37 7.64 2.49
CA ASN A 203 -9.77 6.79 1.37
C ASN A 203 -9.02 5.45 1.48
N VAL A 204 -9.65 4.50 2.19
CA VAL A 204 -9.08 3.17 2.46
C VAL A 204 -8.91 2.35 1.18
N LYS A 205 -9.87 2.45 0.24
CA LYS A 205 -9.89 1.71 -1.02
C LYS A 205 -8.65 2.02 -1.86
N ASP A 206 -8.35 3.31 -2.02
CA ASP A 206 -7.25 3.75 -2.87
C ASP A 206 -5.92 3.85 -2.11
N GLY A 207 -5.97 3.84 -0.77
CA GLY A 207 -4.79 3.88 0.08
C GLY A 207 -4.30 5.30 0.34
N VAL A 208 -5.21 6.25 0.53
CA VAL A 208 -4.90 7.68 0.68
C VAL A 208 -5.38 8.18 2.04
N ILE A 209 -4.52 8.93 2.72
CA ILE A 209 -4.90 9.77 3.87
C ILE A 209 -4.71 11.22 3.45
N ILE A 210 -5.72 12.06 3.69
CA ILE A 210 -5.63 13.50 3.50
C ILE A 210 -5.62 14.15 4.88
N ALA A 211 -4.45 14.62 5.26
CA ALA A 211 -4.22 15.48 6.41
C ALA A 211 -4.80 16.86 6.13
N TYR A 212 -6.04 17.08 6.54
CA TYR A 212 -6.84 18.24 6.14
C TYR A 212 -6.59 19.46 7.02
N ASP A 213 -6.81 19.32 8.34
CA ASP A 213 -6.56 20.40 9.30
C ASP A 213 -5.99 19.83 10.61
N ILE A 214 -4.73 20.19 10.89
CA ILE A 214 -3.90 19.55 11.92
C ILE A 214 -3.32 20.60 12.84
N VAL A 215 -3.76 20.59 14.09
CA VAL A 215 -3.23 21.47 15.14
C VAL A 215 -2.90 20.65 16.39
N GLY A 216 -1.60 20.44 16.63
CA GLY A 216 -1.12 19.61 17.73
C GLY A 216 -1.17 20.25 19.12
N PRO A 217 -1.16 19.45 20.21
CA PRO A 217 -1.22 19.92 21.60
C PRO A 217 -0.20 21.00 21.96
N ARG A 218 1.05 20.82 21.54
CA ARG A 218 2.11 21.79 21.82
C ARG A 218 1.80 23.17 21.23
N PHE A 219 1.33 23.22 19.98
CA PHE A 219 1.01 24.49 19.32
C PHE A 219 -0.19 25.18 19.99
N ARG A 220 -1.21 24.42 20.43
CA ARG A 220 -2.33 25.04 21.17
C ARG A 220 -1.92 25.60 22.52
N VAL A 221 -1.04 24.91 23.25
CA VAL A 221 -0.61 25.32 24.58
C VAL A 221 0.42 26.46 24.53
N MET A 222 1.37 26.37 23.59
CA MET A 222 2.48 27.33 23.47
C MET A 222 2.19 28.46 22.48
N GLY A 223 1.15 28.34 21.65
CA GLY A 223 0.98 29.20 20.48
C GLY A 223 2.19 29.06 19.54
N ARG A 224 2.73 30.21 19.14
CA ARG A 224 3.92 30.33 18.28
C ARG A 224 5.22 30.50 19.09
N THR A 225 5.17 30.33 20.41
CA THR A 225 6.31 30.60 21.29
C THR A 225 7.20 29.38 21.43
N GLU A 226 8.51 29.55 21.23
CA GLU A 226 9.50 28.53 21.55
C GLU A 226 9.74 28.43 23.07
N GLY A 227 10.20 27.27 23.55
CA GLY A 227 10.51 27.06 24.97
C GLY A 227 9.92 25.79 25.59
N GLU A 228 10.12 25.65 26.90
CA GLU A 228 9.60 24.53 27.67
C GLU A 228 8.08 24.63 27.82
N VAL A 229 7.39 23.47 27.80
CA VAL A 229 5.96 23.44 28.08
C VAL A 229 5.76 23.83 29.54
N PRO A 230 4.84 24.77 29.86
CA PRO A 230 4.51 25.11 31.23
C PRO A 230 4.24 23.86 32.07
N ALA A 231 4.87 23.76 33.24
CA ALA A 231 4.78 22.58 34.10
C ALA A 231 3.35 22.30 34.59
N ASP A 232 2.50 23.32 34.65
CA ASP A 232 1.08 23.24 34.99
C ASP A 232 0.18 22.82 33.82
N ARG A 233 0.73 22.74 32.60
CA ARG A 233 0.02 22.30 31.38
C ARG A 233 0.78 21.20 30.64
N PRO A 234 1.04 20.04 31.29
CA PRO A 234 1.71 18.93 30.62
C PRO A 234 0.92 18.46 29.39
N LEU A 235 1.61 18.16 28.30
CA LEU A 235 0.99 17.64 27.08
C LEU A 235 0.61 16.16 27.24
N PRO A 236 -0.49 15.69 26.64
CA PRO A 236 -0.83 14.26 26.67
C PRO A 236 0.30 13.41 26.06
N LYS A 237 0.50 12.18 26.53
CA LYS A 237 1.55 11.30 25.97
C LYS A 237 1.20 10.86 24.53
N LEU A 238 -0.10 10.72 24.22
CA LEU A 238 -0.60 10.58 22.85
C LEU A 238 -0.84 11.99 22.27
N ALA A 239 0.24 12.62 21.78
CA ALA A 239 0.22 14.00 21.27
C ALA A 239 0.72 14.13 19.82
N GLN A 240 1.23 13.05 19.21
CA GLN A 240 1.76 13.12 17.85
C GLN A 240 0.67 12.75 16.85
N TRP A 241 0.58 13.52 15.76
CA TRP A 241 -0.35 13.24 14.67
C TRP A 241 -0.14 11.83 14.09
N SER A 242 1.12 11.39 13.96
CA SER A 242 1.48 10.07 13.44
C SER A 242 0.82 8.91 14.18
N ASP A 243 0.70 9.01 15.51
CA ASP A 243 0.07 8.01 16.34
C ASP A 243 -1.47 8.09 16.26
N ALA A 244 -2.03 9.31 16.34
CA ALA A 244 -3.48 9.51 16.28
C ALA A 244 -4.07 9.07 14.92
N VAL A 245 -3.44 9.49 13.82
CA VAL A 245 -3.85 9.12 12.47
C VAL A 245 -3.61 7.64 12.18
N TRP A 246 -2.58 7.03 12.79
CA TRP A 246 -2.38 5.58 12.74
C TRP A 246 -3.53 4.84 13.42
N LEU A 247 -3.94 5.25 14.62
CA LEU A 247 -5.04 4.58 15.32
C LEU A 247 -6.34 4.67 14.52
N ALA A 248 -6.61 5.83 13.91
CA ALA A 248 -7.75 5.99 13.00
C ALA A 248 -7.63 5.08 11.76
N TRP A 249 -6.48 5.09 11.07
CA TRP A 249 -6.22 4.19 9.93
C TRP A 249 -6.39 2.73 10.31
N SER A 250 -5.82 2.30 11.44
CA SER A 250 -5.89 0.93 11.95
C SER A 250 -7.32 0.52 12.25
N ASN A 251 -8.15 1.42 12.79
CA ASN A 251 -9.57 1.17 13.07
C ASN A 251 -10.44 1.12 11.81
N LEU A 252 -10.08 1.90 10.78
CA LEU A 252 -10.79 1.92 9.49
C LEU A 252 -10.33 0.82 8.53
N THR A 253 -9.30 0.06 8.88
CA THR A 253 -8.70 -0.98 8.03
C THR A 253 -8.67 -2.35 8.70
N THR A 254 -8.78 -3.39 7.89
CA THR A 254 -8.49 -4.77 8.30
C THR A 254 -7.01 -5.07 8.13
N ASP A 255 -6.48 -6.13 8.72
CA ASP A 255 -5.07 -6.52 8.55
C ASP A 255 -4.67 -6.64 7.06
N ALA A 256 -5.61 -7.10 6.21
CA ALA A 256 -5.43 -7.22 4.77
C ALA A 256 -5.33 -5.86 4.04
N THR A 257 -6.13 -4.86 4.45
CA THR A 257 -6.15 -3.54 3.81
C THR A 257 -5.19 -2.54 4.45
N ARG A 258 -4.72 -2.80 5.68
CA ARG A 258 -3.86 -1.89 6.45
C ARG A 258 -2.52 -1.60 5.78
N GLY A 259 -1.96 -2.61 5.11
CA GLY A 259 -0.75 -2.49 4.28
C GLY A 259 -0.97 -1.74 2.95
N GLY A 260 -2.22 -1.39 2.64
CA GLY A 260 -2.68 -0.73 1.42
C GLY A 260 -2.43 0.77 1.36
N LEU A 261 -1.92 1.39 2.43
CA LEU A 261 -1.54 2.81 2.44
C LEU A 261 -0.46 3.11 1.38
N LYS A 262 -0.72 4.08 0.49
CA LYS A 262 0.13 4.44 -0.66
C LYS A 262 0.50 5.92 -0.69
N HIS A 263 -0.42 6.80 -0.29
CA HIS A 263 -0.25 8.24 -0.41
C HIS A 263 -0.71 8.95 0.86
N ILE A 264 -0.02 10.02 1.23
CA ILE A 264 -0.53 11.00 2.19
C ILE A 264 -0.49 12.38 1.53
N ILE A 265 -1.61 13.09 1.63
CA ILE A 265 -1.74 14.47 1.15
C ILE A 265 -1.86 15.37 2.37
N HIS A 266 -0.99 16.38 2.52
CA HIS A 266 -1.25 17.48 3.46
C HIS A 266 -1.81 18.65 2.68
N THR A 267 -2.92 19.21 3.16
CA THR A 267 -3.54 20.38 2.55
C THR A 267 -3.36 21.60 3.42
N GLY A 268 -3.25 22.77 2.78
CA GLY A 268 -3.24 24.05 3.48
C GLY A 268 -2.17 24.18 4.56
N VAL A 269 -0.94 23.80 4.23
CA VAL A 269 0.19 23.87 5.14
C VAL A 269 0.58 25.33 5.37
N LEU A 270 0.34 25.80 6.61
CA LEU A 270 0.71 27.15 7.08
C LEU A 270 1.93 27.15 8.00
N ASN A 271 2.56 25.99 8.23
CA ASN A 271 3.74 25.91 9.10
C ASN A 271 4.91 26.68 8.47
N PRO A 272 5.44 27.74 9.14
CA PRO A 272 6.44 28.63 8.55
C PRO A 272 7.75 27.91 8.21
N TYR A 273 8.15 26.89 8.98
CA TYR A 273 9.32 26.08 8.67
C TYR A 273 9.09 25.21 7.44
N SER A 274 7.94 24.53 7.34
CA SER A 274 7.62 23.71 6.17
C SER A 274 7.57 24.54 4.89
N VAL A 275 6.98 25.74 4.94
CA VAL A 275 6.93 26.69 3.81
C VAL A 275 8.33 27.18 3.44
N ALA A 276 9.14 27.60 4.42
CA ALA A 276 10.52 28.05 4.17
C ALA A 276 11.40 26.93 3.58
N ILE A 277 11.24 25.69 4.04
CA ILE A 277 11.97 24.53 3.50
C ILE A 277 11.55 24.28 2.04
N ALA A 278 10.27 24.38 1.73
CA ALA A 278 9.75 24.23 0.37
C ALA A 278 10.29 25.31 -0.58
N GLU A 279 10.33 26.57 -0.13
CA GLU A 279 10.94 27.69 -0.86
C GLU A 279 12.40 27.43 -1.18
N GLN A 280 13.20 27.09 -0.16
CA GLN A 280 14.62 26.78 -0.32
C GLN A 280 14.85 25.56 -1.22
N ALA A 281 14.00 24.52 -1.09
CA ALA A 281 14.06 23.33 -1.94
C ALA A 281 13.87 23.70 -3.42
N VAL A 282 12.88 24.52 -3.79
CA VAL A 282 12.69 24.92 -5.19
C VAL A 282 13.75 25.90 -5.68
N MET A 283 14.24 26.81 -4.82
CA MET A 283 15.37 27.69 -5.13
C MET A 283 16.62 26.90 -5.48
N SER A 284 16.92 25.83 -4.72
CA SER A 284 18.06 24.95 -4.97
C SER A 284 18.00 24.24 -6.33
N MET A 285 16.80 24.11 -6.90
CA MET A 285 16.52 23.51 -8.21
C MET A 285 16.46 24.55 -9.35
N GLY A 286 16.91 25.78 -9.11
CA GLY A 286 17.00 26.85 -10.11
C GLY A 286 15.77 27.77 -10.19
N ASN A 287 14.79 27.62 -9.29
CA ASN A 287 13.68 28.56 -9.19
C ASN A 287 14.03 29.75 -8.27
N GLY A 288 14.76 30.73 -8.82
CA GLY A 288 15.40 31.81 -8.04
C GLY A 288 14.49 32.72 -7.21
N ASN A 289 13.16 32.60 -7.32
CA ASN A 289 12.21 33.37 -6.51
C ASN A 289 11.47 32.55 -5.44
N GLY A 290 11.75 31.24 -5.32
CA GLY A 290 11.13 30.39 -4.29
C GLY A 290 9.65 30.09 -4.48
N ARG A 291 9.02 30.55 -5.57
CA ARG A 291 7.56 30.43 -5.75
C ARG A 291 7.18 29.03 -6.18
N LEU A 292 6.22 28.43 -5.47
CA LEU A 292 5.66 27.16 -5.87
C LEU A 292 4.72 27.35 -7.07
N LYS A 293 4.79 26.43 -8.02
CA LYS A 293 3.81 26.31 -9.09
C LYS A 293 2.50 25.72 -8.56
N ASN A 294 1.40 25.99 -9.25
CA ASN A 294 0.16 25.23 -9.09
C ASN A 294 0.40 23.75 -9.43
N PHE A 295 -0.54 22.88 -9.03
CA PHE A 295 -0.48 21.46 -9.35
C PHE A 295 -0.22 21.24 -10.86
N PRO A 296 0.72 20.37 -11.29
CA PRO A 296 1.41 19.30 -10.54
C PRO A 296 2.62 19.75 -9.70
N GLY A 297 2.91 21.05 -9.63
CA GLY A 297 3.89 21.61 -8.71
C GLY A 297 5.33 21.18 -8.98
N HIS A 298 6.07 20.96 -7.90
CA HIS A 298 7.47 20.54 -7.90
C HIS A 298 7.62 19.19 -7.22
N LYS A 299 8.21 18.23 -7.92
CA LYS A 299 8.41 16.87 -7.43
C LYS A 299 9.87 16.64 -7.04
N PHE A 300 10.07 16.14 -5.83
CA PHE A 300 11.38 15.80 -5.29
C PHE A 300 11.45 14.29 -5.02
N THR A 301 12.55 13.67 -5.42
CA THR A 301 12.85 12.25 -5.20
C THR A 301 14.28 12.10 -4.69
N GLN A 302 14.64 10.90 -4.25
CA GLN A 302 16.05 10.54 -4.07
C GLN A 302 16.84 10.81 -5.35
N SER A 303 18.04 11.38 -5.19
CA SER A 303 18.90 11.82 -6.28
C SER A 303 20.37 11.59 -5.93
N ASP A 304 21.21 11.35 -6.94
CA ASP A 304 22.67 11.37 -6.79
C ASP A 304 23.24 12.80 -6.86
N ASP A 305 22.45 13.76 -7.35
CA ASP A 305 22.80 15.18 -7.26
C ASP A 305 22.64 15.67 -5.81
N ARG A 306 23.72 16.23 -5.24
CA ARG A 306 23.75 16.59 -3.83
C ARG A 306 22.75 17.69 -3.46
N LYS A 307 22.46 18.63 -4.37
CA LYS A 307 21.51 19.72 -4.12
C LYS A 307 20.07 19.18 -4.13
N ALA A 308 19.72 18.41 -5.15
CA ALA A 308 18.42 17.76 -5.26
C ALA A 308 18.17 16.77 -4.10
N GLN A 309 19.20 16.02 -3.69
CA GLN A 309 19.13 15.12 -2.54
C GLN A 309 18.94 15.88 -1.23
N ALA A 310 19.66 16.98 -1.01
CA ALA A 310 19.49 17.82 0.16
C ALA A 310 18.08 18.43 0.22
N ALA A 311 17.52 18.85 -0.92
CA ALA A 311 16.15 19.35 -1.00
C ALA A 311 15.11 18.28 -0.64
N PHE A 312 15.27 17.06 -1.18
CA PHE A 312 14.42 15.93 -0.82
C PHE A 312 14.54 15.55 0.67
N GLU A 313 15.76 15.52 1.20
CA GLU A 313 16.02 15.28 2.62
C GLU A 313 15.35 16.36 3.49
N ALA A 314 15.53 17.65 3.18
CA ALA A 314 14.94 18.75 3.94
C ALA A 314 13.41 18.68 3.95
N LEU A 315 12.79 18.39 2.80
CA LEU A 315 11.35 18.18 2.71
C LEU A 315 10.89 17.01 3.57
N VAL A 316 11.58 15.87 3.56
CA VAL A 316 11.25 14.71 4.40
C VAL A 316 11.39 15.02 5.90
N GLY A 317 12.40 15.82 6.26
CA GLY A 317 12.61 16.24 7.63
C GLY A 317 11.59 17.26 8.14
N SER A 318 10.96 18.02 7.24
CA SER A 318 10.03 19.11 7.58
C SER A 318 8.94 18.68 8.58
N PRO A 319 8.40 19.61 9.40
CA PRO A 319 7.38 19.30 10.38
C PRO A 319 6.21 18.46 9.83
N ASN A 320 5.71 18.80 8.64
CA ASN A 320 4.56 18.11 8.04
C ASN A 320 4.90 16.71 7.50
N VAL A 321 6.05 16.52 6.85
CA VAL A 321 6.41 15.21 6.28
C VAL A 321 7.02 14.27 7.33
N SER A 322 7.67 14.79 8.37
CA SER A 322 8.30 13.95 9.38
C SER A 322 7.30 13.14 10.20
N GLY A 323 6.08 13.64 10.42
CA GLY A 323 4.98 12.86 11.01
C GLY A 323 4.61 11.66 10.14
N THR A 324 4.55 11.86 8.82
CA THR A 324 4.34 10.78 7.85
C THR A 324 5.47 9.74 7.93
N ALA A 325 6.73 10.18 8.03
CA ALA A 325 7.86 9.26 8.21
C ALA A 325 7.72 8.45 9.50
N TRP A 326 7.38 9.08 10.63
CA TRP A 326 7.22 8.38 11.91
C TRP A 326 6.08 7.37 11.90
N LEU A 327 4.96 7.68 11.25
CA LEU A 327 3.87 6.72 11.02
C LEU A 327 4.41 5.44 10.35
N LEU A 328 5.16 5.60 9.26
CA LEU A 328 5.73 4.47 8.54
C LEU A 328 6.79 3.72 9.35
N ILE A 329 7.59 4.43 10.16
CA ILE A 329 8.65 3.84 10.99
C ILE A 329 8.05 3.02 12.13
N GLN A 330 7.11 3.60 12.89
CA GLN A 330 6.60 3.00 14.13
C GLN A 330 5.57 1.91 13.90
N HIS A 331 4.90 1.93 12.74
CA HIS A 331 3.83 0.98 12.41
C HIS A 331 4.17 0.09 11.21
N PHE A 332 5.47 -0.04 10.90
CA PHE A 332 5.98 -0.76 9.72
C PHE A 332 5.52 -2.22 9.64
N GLU A 333 5.26 -2.88 10.79
CA GLU A 333 4.78 -4.27 10.82
C GLU A 333 3.43 -4.40 10.14
N ALA A 334 2.59 -3.37 10.26
CA ALA A 334 1.22 -3.40 9.81
C ALA A 334 0.99 -2.64 8.49
N VAL A 335 1.68 -1.51 8.26
CA VAL A 335 1.65 -0.84 6.94
C VAL A 335 2.61 -1.48 5.92
N GLY A 336 3.50 -2.36 6.37
CA GLY A 336 4.61 -2.90 5.62
C GLY A 336 5.82 -1.96 5.60
N LYS A 337 7.02 -2.51 5.33
CA LYS A 337 8.24 -1.70 5.20
C LYS A 337 8.11 -0.78 3.97
N LYS A 338 7.78 0.50 4.19
CA LYS A 338 7.70 1.52 3.15
C LYS A 338 8.84 2.52 3.27
N THR A 339 9.13 3.18 2.16
CA THR A 339 9.96 4.39 2.13
C THR A 339 9.20 5.50 1.43
N ILE A 340 9.55 6.75 1.72
CA ILE A 340 9.08 7.91 0.95
C ILE A 340 9.77 7.85 -0.42
N LYS A 341 8.96 7.78 -1.48
CA LYS A 341 9.39 7.74 -2.89
C LYS A 341 9.57 9.14 -3.44
N SER A 342 8.60 10.00 -3.17
CA SER A 342 8.61 11.40 -3.58
C SER A 342 7.86 12.27 -2.60
N VAL A 343 8.23 13.54 -2.59
CA VAL A 343 7.44 14.63 -2.04
C VAL A 343 7.14 15.59 -3.19
N THR A 344 5.87 15.79 -3.51
CA THR A 344 5.41 16.79 -4.47
C THR A 344 4.80 17.96 -3.72
N ILE A 345 5.19 19.17 -4.06
CA ILE A 345 4.74 20.40 -3.39
C ILE A 345 4.12 21.36 -4.41
N TRP A 346 3.00 21.99 -4.07
CA TRP A 346 2.31 22.93 -4.97
C TRP A 346 1.49 23.97 -4.20
N ASN A 347 1.20 25.08 -4.85
CA ASN A 347 0.17 26.01 -4.39
C ASN A 347 -1.20 25.60 -4.94
N PRO A 348 -2.30 25.80 -4.17
CA PRO A 348 -3.65 25.60 -4.69
C PRO A 348 -3.91 26.52 -5.88
N ASP A 349 -4.79 26.09 -6.80
CA ASP A 349 -5.25 26.98 -7.86
C ASP A 349 -5.92 28.22 -7.22
N PRO A 350 -5.65 29.45 -7.72
CA PRO A 350 -6.25 30.64 -7.14
C PRO A 350 -7.77 30.53 -7.26
N ALA A 351 -8.46 30.51 -6.12
CA ALA A 351 -9.92 30.56 -6.11
C ALA A 351 -10.38 31.88 -6.76
N PRO A 352 -11.43 31.87 -7.60
CA PRO A 352 -11.88 33.06 -8.33
C PRO A 352 -12.34 34.22 -7.43
N ALA A 353 -12.49 33.98 -6.12
CA ALA A 353 -13.02 34.92 -5.12
C ALA A 353 -12.03 35.32 -4.01
N VAL A 354 -10.72 35.13 -4.18
CA VAL A 354 -9.73 35.71 -3.24
C VAL A 354 -8.94 36.82 -3.95
N PRO A 355 -9.48 38.06 -3.99
CA PRO A 355 -8.73 39.21 -4.47
C PRO A 355 -7.53 39.45 -3.56
N LYS A 356 -6.33 39.34 -4.14
CA LYS A 356 -5.07 39.91 -3.67
C LYS A 356 -4.49 39.39 -2.33
N LEU A 357 -4.11 38.11 -2.27
CA LEU A 357 -2.94 37.72 -1.44
C LEU A 357 -1.61 38.28 -2.00
N THR A 358 -1.63 38.83 -3.22
CA THR A 358 -0.47 39.40 -3.92
C THR A 358 0.12 40.63 -3.23
N ASP A 359 -0.64 41.29 -2.35
CA ASP A 359 -0.24 42.57 -1.74
C ASP A 359 0.45 42.39 -0.37
N MET A 360 0.53 41.15 0.17
CA MET A 360 1.13 40.83 1.48
C MET A 360 2.54 40.21 1.42
N GLY A 361 3.09 39.99 0.22
CA GLY A 361 4.47 39.51 0.03
C GLY A 361 4.72 38.03 0.38
N ASN A 362 3.68 37.26 0.67
CA ASN A 362 3.78 35.87 1.13
C ASN A 362 3.15 34.91 0.10
N TRP A 363 3.97 34.40 -0.83
CA TRP A 363 3.50 33.80 -2.09
C TRP A 363 3.13 32.30 -1.99
N ASN A 364 3.49 31.64 -0.90
CA ASN A 364 3.30 30.19 -0.69
C ASN A 364 2.39 29.90 0.52
N GLU A 365 1.57 30.89 0.93
CA GLU A 365 0.51 30.66 1.91
C GLU A 365 -0.45 29.60 1.36
N ASN A 366 -0.76 28.60 2.18
CA ASN A 366 -1.65 27.49 1.85
C ASN A 366 -1.02 26.39 0.95
N MET A 367 0.29 26.15 1.06
CA MET A 367 1.00 25.06 0.33
C MET A 367 0.36 23.69 0.57
N ASN A 368 0.33 22.85 -0.47
CA ASN A 368 -0.06 21.45 -0.37
C ASN A 368 1.14 20.52 -0.60
N LEU A 369 1.07 19.32 -0.02
CA LEU A 369 2.09 18.27 -0.14
C LEU A 369 1.42 16.95 -0.54
N LEU A 370 2.05 16.19 -1.44
CA LEU A 370 1.73 14.81 -1.77
C LEU A 370 2.97 13.99 -1.49
N ILE A 371 2.84 13.01 -0.60
CA ILE A 371 3.90 12.11 -0.21
C ILE A 371 3.56 10.74 -0.78
N ASP A 372 4.34 10.31 -1.77
CA ASP A 372 4.18 9.00 -2.38
C ASP A 372 5.03 7.97 -1.65
N PHE A 373 4.45 6.82 -1.36
CA PHE A 373 5.19 5.70 -0.78
C PHE A 373 5.59 4.69 -1.85
N ARG A 374 6.72 4.04 -1.63
CA ARG A 374 7.06 2.77 -2.29
C ARG A 374 7.14 1.69 -1.23
N ARG A 375 6.48 0.55 -1.46
CA ARG A 375 6.80 -0.67 -0.70
C ARG A 375 8.27 -0.99 -0.92
N ARG A 376 9.04 -1.18 0.15
CA ARG A 376 10.35 -1.83 0.04
C ARG A 376 10.12 -3.33 -0.07
N ASN A 377 9.77 -3.76 -1.28
CA ASN A 377 10.12 -5.09 -1.74
C ASN A 377 11.54 -5.04 -2.31
N ARG A 378 12.52 -4.69 -1.45
CA ARG A 378 13.95 -4.65 -1.76
C ARG A 378 14.74 -4.36 -0.49
N ASP A 379 15.69 -5.21 -0.18
CA ASP A 379 16.87 -4.79 0.58
C ASP A 379 17.49 -3.62 -0.18
N ALA A 380 17.52 -2.44 0.44
CA ALA A 380 18.07 -1.21 -0.15
C ALA A 380 19.61 -1.28 -0.34
N SER A 381 20.20 -2.46 -0.11
CA SER A 381 21.61 -2.78 -0.34
C SER A 381 21.88 -3.49 -1.67
N GLU A 382 20.86 -4.00 -2.39
CA GLU A 382 21.07 -4.62 -3.70
C GLU A 382 21.08 -3.56 -4.80
N LYS A 383 22.27 -3.29 -5.35
CA LYS A 383 22.43 -2.48 -6.56
C LYS A 383 21.63 -3.10 -7.72
N PRO A 384 21.03 -2.30 -8.62
CA PRO A 384 20.47 -2.83 -9.86
C PRO A 384 21.53 -3.61 -10.63
N LEU A 385 21.14 -4.75 -11.23
CA LEU A 385 22.04 -5.53 -12.07
C LEU A 385 22.61 -4.67 -13.22
N THR A 386 23.92 -4.73 -13.44
CA THR A 386 24.55 -4.17 -14.66
C THR A 386 24.10 -4.94 -15.90
N GLU A 387 24.28 -4.39 -17.10
CA GLU A 387 23.93 -5.11 -18.33
C GLU A 387 24.71 -6.43 -18.48
N GLU A 388 25.97 -6.46 -18.04
CA GLU A 388 26.76 -7.69 -18.01
C GLU A 388 26.16 -8.73 -17.06
N GLU A 389 25.74 -8.31 -15.86
CA GLU A 389 25.09 -9.20 -14.89
C GLU A 389 23.73 -9.70 -15.39
N LYS A 390 22.93 -8.84 -16.04
CA LYS A 390 21.67 -9.22 -16.69
C LYS A 390 21.91 -10.28 -17.77
N GLN A 391 22.93 -10.08 -18.61
CA GLN A 391 23.26 -11.03 -19.67
C GLN A 391 23.81 -12.36 -19.11
N ALA A 392 24.63 -12.31 -18.06
CA ALA A 392 25.12 -13.49 -17.36
C ALA A 392 23.97 -14.30 -16.74
N ALA A 393 23.06 -13.62 -16.04
CA ALA A 393 21.85 -14.22 -15.49
C ALA A 393 21.00 -14.85 -16.61
N PHE A 394 20.77 -14.14 -17.72
CA PHE A 394 20.02 -14.67 -18.86
C PHE A 394 20.64 -15.97 -19.40
N GLN A 395 21.95 -16.01 -19.60
CA GLN A 395 22.63 -17.22 -20.08
C GLN A 395 22.55 -18.37 -19.08
N GLN A 396 22.74 -18.09 -17.79
CA GLN A 396 22.59 -19.09 -16.73
C GLN A 396 21.17 -19.68 -16.73
N TYR A 397 20.15 -18.83 -16.84
CA TYR A 397 18.75 -19.24 -16.82
C TYR A 397 18.33 -19.94 -18.10
N ARG A 398 18.87 -19.57 -19.26
CA ARG A 398 18.68 -20.29 -20.52
C ARG A 398 19.14 -21.75 -20.40
N CYS A 399 20.37 -21.96 -19.93
CA CYS A 399 20.94 -23.30 -19.72
C CYS A 399 20.15 -24.10 -18.66
N ARG A 400 19.64 -23.45 -17.62
CA ARG A 400 18.76 -24.08 -16.62
C ARG A 400 17.42 -24.48 -17.24
N GLY A 401 16.78 -23.59 -17.99
CA GLY A 401 15.49 -23.86 -18.62
C GLY A 401 15.53 -24.97 -19.65
N GLN A 402 16.60 -25.07 -20.44
CA GLN A 402 16.81 -26.19 -21.36
C GLN A 402 16.85 -27.55 -20.62
N ARG A 403 17.53 -27.61 -19.47
CA ARG A 403 17.55 -28.81 -18.62
C ARG A 403 16.16 -29.12 -18.08
N LEU A 404 15.46 -28.14 -17.52
CA LEU A 404 14.10 -28.32 -16.99
C LEU A 404 13.11 -28.75 -18.07
N LEU A 405 13.20 -28.20 -19.28
CA LEU A 405 12.36 -28.60 -20.41
C LEU A 405 12.65 -30.03 -20.89
N LYS A 406 13.88 -30.53 -20.72
CA LYS A 406 14.23 -31.94 -20.95
C LYS A 406 13.69 -32.83 -19.85
N ASP A 407 13.79 -32.41 -18.60
CA ASP A 407 13.28 -33.15 -17.45
C ASP A 407 11.75 -33.25 -17.48
N LEU A 408 11.04 -32.19 -17.90
CA LEU A 408 9.58 -32.22 -18.15
C LEU A 408 9.18 -33.23 -19.24
N GLN A 409 10.06 -33.56 -20.18
CA GLN A 409 9.79 -34.60 -21.19
C GLN A 409 9.98 -36.01 -20.65
N ASN A 410 10.77 -36.19 -19.59
CA ASN A 410 11.00 -37.46 -18.94
C ASN A 410 11.17 -37.32 -17.42
N PRO A 411 10.08 -37.01 -16.69
CA PRO A 411 10.16 -36.68 -15.27
C PRO A 411 10.73 -37.83 -14.42
N ALA A 412 10.47 -39.08 -14.80
CA ALA A 412 10.96 -40.27 -14.10
C ALA A 412 12.49 -40.38 -14.03
N LYS A 413 13.22 -39.71 -14.93
CA LYS A 413 14.69 -39.65 -14.91
C LYS A 413 15.25 -38.47 -14.13
N ALA A 414 14.39 -37.52 -13.75
CA ALA A 414 14.78 -36.34 -12.99
C ALA A 414 14.81 -36.63 -11.50
N LYS A 415 15.49 -35.75 -10.74
CA LYS A 415 15.57 -35.85 -9.28
C LYS A 415 14.17 -35.68 -8.67
N GLN A 416 13.69 -36.72 -8.01
CA GLN A 416 12.41 -36.72 -7.31
C GLN A 416 12.53 -36.09 -5.92
N THR A 417 11.42 -35.57 -5.40
CA THR A 417 11.32 -35.05 -4.04
C THR A 417 10.96 -36.18 -3.06
N ALA A 418 11.33 -36.02 -1.80
CA ALA A 418 10.89 -36.92 -0.73
C ALA A 418 9.55 -36.52 -0.13
N PHE A 419 9.06 -35.31 -0.41
CA PHE A 419 7.84 -34.75 0.18
C PHE A 419 6.62 -35.09 -0.67
N THR A 420 5.82 -36.03 -0.21
CA THR A 420 4.67 -36.52 -0.96
C THR A 420 3.39 -36.57 -0.12
N HIS A 421 3.46 -36.33 1.19
CA HIS A 421 2.32 -36.41 2.10
C HIS A 421 1.99 -35.03 2.68
N SER A 422 0.70 -34.68 2.78
CA SER A 422 0.29 -33.38 3.31
C SER A 422 0.75 -33.16 4.76
N SER A 423 0.91 -34.23 5.54
CA SER A 423 1.50 -34.20 6.89
C SER A 423 2.96 -33.71 6.92
N ASP A 424 3.65 -33.70 5.78
CA ASP A 424 5.01 -33.14 5.66
C ASP A 424 5.00 -31.62 5.89
N LEU A 425 3.90 -30.92 5.54
CA LEU A 425 3.76 -29.49 5.83
C LEU A 425 3.93 -29.22 7.32
N ASP A 426 3.11 -29.89 8.14
CA ASP A 426 3.16 -29.75 9.59
C ASP A 426 4.48 -30.25 10.17
N SER A 427 4.96 -31.38 9.66
CA SER A 427 6.21 -32.01 10.09
C SER A 427 7.44 -31.17 9.79
N TRP A 428 7.34 -30.18 8.90
CA TRP A 428 8.40 -29.24 8.53
C TRP A 428 8.08 -27.78 8.90
N GLY A 429 7.08 -27.59 9.77
CA GLY A 429 6.79 -26.29 10.39
C GLY A 429 5.96 -25.33 9.54
N TRP A 430 5.40 -25.79 8.41
CA TRP A 430 4.41 -25.03 7.65
C TRP A 430 3.04 -25.17 8.31
N ARG A 431 2.35 -24.06 8.53
CA ARG A 431 0.98 -24.02 9.04
C ARG A 431 0.09 -23.35 8.01
N VAL A 432 -1.09 -23.92 7.79
CA VAL A 432 -2.14 -23.25 7.02
C VAL A 432 -2.68 -22.10 7.87
N ASP A 433 -2.63 -20.88 7.37
CA ASP A 433 -3.48 -19.80 7.85
C ASP A 433 -4.71 -19.73 6.94
N THR A 434 -5.83 -20.21 7.48
CA THR A 434 -7.14 -20.24 6.80
C THR A 434 -7.93 -18.94 7.00
N GLY A 435 -7.31 -17.84 7.46
CA GLY A 435 -7.97 -16.56 7.72
C GLY A 435 -8.72 -15.92 6.54
N PHE A 436 -8.64 -16.50 5.33
CA PHE A 436 -9.35 -16.06 4.11
C PHE A 436 -10.50 -16.97 3.64
N ALA A 437 -10.80 -18.08 4.35
CA ALA A 437 -11.94 -18.92 4.00
C ALA A 437 -13.26 -18.28 4.49
N GLY A 438 -13.82 -17.33 3.72
CA GLY A 438 -15.16 -16.82 4.02
C GLY A 438 -15.61 -15.48 3.43
N MET A 439 -14.80 -14.76 2.65
CA MET A 439 -15.21 -13.46 2.09
C MET A 439 -15.21 -13.44 0.55
N GLY A 440 -16.03 -14.29 -0.05
CA GLY A 440 -16.42 -14.20 -1.46
C GLY A 440 -17.93 -14.40 -1.61
N PRO A 441 -18.61 -13.71 -2.54
CA PRO A 441 -20.03 -13.94 -2.85
C PRO A 441 -20.30 -15.42 -3.17
N GLU A 442 -21.54 -15.89 -2.95
CA GLU A 442 -21.92 -17.33 -2.89
C GLU A 442 -21.61 -18.21 -4.13
N TRP A 443 -20.97 -17.68 -5.17
CA TRP A 443 -20.35 -18.43 -6.27
C TRP A 443 -18.88 -18.86 -6.00
N TYR A 444 -18.37 -18.67 -4.78
CA TYR A 444 -17.01 -18.97 -4.33
C TYR A 444 -16.81 -20.35 -3.67
N THR A 445 -17.63 -21.36 -3.93
CA THR A 445 -17.51 -22.67 -3.28
C THR A 445 -16.28 -23.48 -3.69
N ASP A 446 -15.58 -23.08 -4.77
CA ASP A 446 -14.51 -23.89 -5.41
C ASP A 446 -13.11 -23.24 -5.37
N ILE A 447 -12.94 -22.11 -4.67
CA ILE A 447 -11.68 -21.36 -4.59
C ILE A 447 -11.16 -21.30 -3.15
N LEU A 448 -9.98 -21.86 -2.90
CA LEU A 448 -9.28 -21.80 -1.61
C LEU A 448 -8.13 -20.82 -1.69
N ALA A 449 -8.22 -19.73 -0.93
CA ALA A 449 -7.09 -18.85 -0.63
C ALA A 449 -6.41 -19.39 0.64
N LEU A 450 -5.18 -19.85 0.51
CA LEU A 450 -4.42 -20.41 1.63
C LEU A 450 -3.10 -19.66 1.77
N SER A 451 -2.92 -19.05 2.94
CA SER A 451 -1.63 -18.52 3.40
C SER A 451 -0.93 -19.64 4.17
N PHE A 452 0.39 -19.75 4.04
CA PHE A 452 1.16 -20.71 4.84
C PHE A 452 2.38 -20.05 5.45
N ASP A 453 2.41 -20.07 6.77
CA ASP A 453 3.49 -19.51 7.57
C ASP A 453 4.39 -20.63 8.11
N ALA A 454 5.70 -20.42 8.06
CA ALA A 454 6.65 -21.28 8.74
C ALA A 454 6.79 -20.88 10.23
N ILE A 455 5.93 -21.39 11.12
CA ILE A 455 5.80 -20.95 12.54
C ILE A 455 6.65 -21.78 13.53
N GLY A 456 7.40 -22.80 13.09
CA GLY A 456 8.26 -23.66 13.95
C GLY A 456 7.46 -24.63 14.84
N ALA A 457 8.01 -25.64 15.53
CA ALA A 457 9.27 -26.39 15.40
C ALA A 457 8.96 -27.79 14.80
N SER A 458 9.93 -28.35 14.08
CA SER A 458 9.80 -29.59 13.32
C SER A 458 10.87 -30.59 13.75
N LYS A 459 10.61 -31.88 13.49
CA LYS A 459 11.33 -33.08 13.96
C LYS A 459 12.87 -33.00 13.86
N ASP A 460 13.42 -32.11 13.02
CA ASP A 460 14.86 -31.82 12.87
C ASP A 460 15.16 -30.34 12.41
N SER A 461 14.45 -29.30 12.84
CA SER A 461 14.65 -27.90 12.38
C SER A 461 14.51 -26.84 13.51
N PRO A 462 15.11 -25.64 13.36
CA PRO A 462 15.63 -24.84 14.48
C PRO A 462 14.55 -24.25 15.39
N PRO A 463 14.91 -23.83 16.61
CA PRO A 463 13.97 -23.27 17.59
C PRO A 463 13.25 -21.98 17.13
N ASN A 464 13.66 -21.38 16.02
CA ASN A 464 13.18 -20.10 15.53
C ASN A 464 12.50 -20.20 14.14
N PRO A 465 11.28 -19.66 13.95
CA PRO A 465 10.58 -19.64 12.68
C PRO A 465 11.30 -18.80 11.62
N THR A 466 11.30 -19.26 10.36
CA THR A 466 11.93 -18.52 9.24
C THR A 466 11.05 -17.38 8.70
N LEU A 467 9.77 -17.34 9.07
CA LEU A 467 8.77 -16.38 8.55
C LEU A 467 8.65 -16.42 7.00
N ALA A 468 8.95 -17.58 6.40
CA ALA A 468 8.65 -17.88 5.02
C ALA A 468 7.15 -17.90 4.79
N ILE A 469 6.72 -17.36 3.64
CA ILE A 469 5.30 -17.21 3.29
C ILE A 469 5.11 -17.64 1.85
N TYR A 470 4.11 -18.49 1.61
CA TYR A 470 3.66 -18.86 0.26
C TYR A 470 2.15 -18.64 0.10
N ASN A 471 1.77 -17.43 -0.31
CA ASN A 471 0.38 -17.05 -0.52
C ASN A 471 -0.07 -17.39 -1.93
N ASN A 472 -1.12 -18.22 -2.01
CA ASN A 472 -1.65 -18.74 -3.25
C ASN A 472 -3.18 -18.80 -3.21
N ILE A 473 -3.81 -18.35 -4.29
CA ILE A 473 -5.25 -18.55 -4.56
C ILE A 473 -5.37 -19.73 -5.52
N MET A 474 -6.16 -20.73 -5.18
CA MET A 474 -6.31 -21.95 -5.99
C MET A 474 -7.76 -22.14 -6.41
N ASN A 475 -8.01 -22.32 -7.70
CA ASN A 475 -9.28 -22.74 -8.26
C ASN A 475 -9.11 -24.16 -8.82
N VAL A 476 -9.68 -25.15 -8.13
CA VAL A 476 -9.55 -26.57 -8.48
C VAL A 476 -10.29 -26.89 -9.77
N LYS A 477 -11.52 -26.38 -9.90
CA LYS A 477 -12.40 -26.60 -11.05
C LYS A 477 -11.76 -26.19 -12.37
N ASP A 478 -11.14 -25.01 -12.38
CA ASP A 478 -10.48 -24.48 -13.55
C ASP A 478 -8.99 -24.80 -13.62
N GLY A 479 -8.41 -25.47 -12.62
CA GLY A 479 -6.99 -25.82 -12.63
C GLY A 479 -6.09 -24.58 -12.60
N ILE A 480 -6.38 -23.61 -11.74
CA ILE A 480 -5.67 -22.33 -11.66
C ILE A 480 -4.99 -22.17 -10.30
N ILE A 481 -3.76 -21.68 -10.30
CA ILE A 481 -3.09 -21.13 -9.11
C ILE A 481 -2.66 -19.69 -9.40
N VAL A 482 -2.96 -18.76 -8.51
CA VAL A 482 -2.45 -17.39 -8.52
C VAL A 482 -1.54 -17.20 -7.33
N ALA A 483 -0.26 -17.01 -7.59
CA ALA A 483 0.79 -16.87 -6.59
C ALA A 483 1.21 -15.40 -6.49
N TYR A 484 0.72 -14.69 -5.48
CA TYR A 484 0.83 -13.23 -5.36
C TYR A 484 1.85 -12.75 -4.31
N GLU A 485 2.19 -13.57 -3.31
CA GLU A 485 3.24 -13.25 -2.34
C GLU A 485 3.97 -14.51 -1.87
N ASN A 486 5.18 -14.73 -2.37
CA ASN A 486 5.89 -15.99 -2.17
C ASN A 486 7.38 -15.76 -1.88
N PHE A 487 7.74 -15.89 -0.61
CA PHE A 487 9.10 -15.71 -0.09
C PHE A 487 9.56 -16.98 0.63
N GLY A 488 10.51 -17.70 0.02
CA GLY A 488 11.02 -18.94 0.61
C GLY A 488 11.90 -18.71 1.85
N PRO A 489 12.13 -19.77 2.66
CA PRO A 489 12.90 -19.69 3.90
C PRO A 489 14.28 -19.03 3.75
N ARG A 490 15.02 -19.39 2.69
CA ARG A 490 16.34 -18.80 2.42
C ARG A 490 16.28 -17.28 2.25
N PHE A 491 15.27 -16.78 1.55
CA PHE A 491 15.12 -15.35 1.30
C PHE A 491 14.85 -14.59 2.60
N LYS A 492 13.95 -15.10 3.44
CA LYS A 492 13.59 -14.46 4.71
C LYS A 492 14.73 -14.48 5.74
N VAL A 493 15.50 -15.57 5.79
CA VAL A 493 16.69 -15.68 6.65
C VAL A 493 17.85 -14.81 6.13
N ASN A 494 18.06 -14.72 4.82
CA ASN A 494 19.11 -13.85 4.26
C ASN A 494 18.79 -12.35 4.37
N GLY A 495 17.52 -11.95 4.24
CA GLY A 495 17.07 -10.56 4.39
C GLY A 495 17.15 -10.04 5.83
N SER A 496 17.53 -10.88 6.79
CA SER A 496 17.82 -10.50 8.17
C SER A 496 19.33 -10.47 8.49
N ALA A 497 20.20 -11.03 7.64
CA ALA A 497 21.65 -11.11 7.89
C ALA A 497 22.48 -11.13 6.60
N ASN A 498 22.87 -9.95 6.07
CA ASN A 498 23.97 -9.71 5.10
C ASN A 498 24.28 -10.84 4.06
N GLY A 499 23.27 -11.51 3.51
CA GLY A 499 23.42 -12.54 2.49
C GLY A 499 24.02 -13.89 2.94
N LYS A 500 24.20 -14.16 4.25
CA LYS A 500 24.63 -15.48 4.75
C LYS A 500 23.57 -16.05 5.69
N VAL A 501 23.17 -17.29 5.45
CA VAL A 501 22.36 -18.06 6.40
C VAL A 501 23.22 -18.27 7.65
N PRO A 502 22.82 -17.76 8.82
CA PRO A 502 23.55 -18.00 10.05
C PRO A 502 23.64 -19.49 10.37
N ASP A 503 24.78 -19.97 10.86
CA ASP A 503 24.99 -21.40 11.15
C ASP A 503 24.03 -21.93 12.24
N ASP A 504 23.48 -21.03 13.07
CA ASP A 504 22.47 -21.29 14.09
C ASP A 504 21.02 -21.26 13.58
N HIS A 505 20.81 -21.03 12.27
CA HIS A 505 19.48 -20.92 11.64
C HIS A 505 19.31 -21.85 10.42
N PRO A 506 19.38 -23.18 10.58
CA PRO A 506 19.23 -24.14 9.48
C PRO A 506 17.89 -23.98 8.75
N LEU A 507 17.92 -23.99 7.42
CA LEU A 507 16.71 -23.93 6.59
C LEU A 507 15.93 -25.25 6.69
N PRO A 508 14.58 -25.22 6.72
CA PRO A 508 13.78 -26.44 6.69
C PRO A 508 14.06 -27.23 5.40
N LYS A 509 14.04 -28.57 5.45
CA LYS A 509 14.25 -29.38 4.24
C LYS A 509 13.12 -29.17 3.23
N LEU A 510 11.88 -29.02 3.69
CA LEU A 510 10.74 -28.60 2.88
C LEU A 510 10.77 -27.07 2.73
N SER A 511 11.57 -26.57 1.79
CA SER A 511 11.76 -25.13 1.57
C SER A 511 11.36 -24.65 0.17
N GLN A 512 11.02 -25.56 -0.74
CA GLN A 512 10.79 -25.23 -2.14
C GLN A 512 9.30 -24.97 -2.37
N TRP A 513 9.01 -23.90 -3.13
CA TRP A 513 7.63 -23.53 -3.50
C TRP A 513 6.91 -24.69 -4.20
N SER A 514 7.61 -25.44 -5.05
CA SER A 514 7.05 -26.59 -5.79
C SER A 514 6.43 -27.63 -4.87
N ASP A 515 7.13 -28.01 -3.81
CA ASP A 515 6.70 -29.07 -2.91
C ASP A 515 5.60 -28.58 -1.98
N VAL A 516 5.76 -27.39 -1.40
CA VAL A 516 4.73 -26.82 -0.51
C VAL A 516 3.42 -26.63 -1.28
N VAL A 517 3.46 -25.99 -2.45
CA VAL A 517 2.26 -25.78 -3.27
C VAL A 517 1.66 -27.07 -3.80
N PHE A 518 2.48 -28.08 -4.12
CA PHE A 518 1.95 -29.40 -4.47
C PHE A 518 1.17 -30.04 -3.32
N LEU A 519 1.74 -30.04 -2.11
CA LEU A 519 1.11 -30.67 -0.95
C LEU A 519 -0.23 -30.00 -0.61
N ILE A 520 -0.31 -28.68 -0.81
CA ILE A 520 -1.54 -27.90 -0.67
C ILE A 520 -2.53 -28.27 -1.76
N TRP A 521 -2.11 -28.23 -3.03
CA TRP A 521 -2.96 -28.63 -4.15
C TRP A 521 -3.49 -30.05 -3.95
N LYS A 522 -2.64 -30.97 -3.48
CA LYS A 522 -2.98 -32.35 -3.17
C LYS A 522 -3.99 -32.49 -2.03
N SER A 523 -3.93 -31.63 -1.00
CA SER A 523 -4.87 -31.70 0.13
C SER A 523 -6.27 -31.22 -0.22
N ILE A 524 -6.39 -30.35 -1.23
CA ILE A 524 -7.66 -29.79 -1.69
C ILE A 524 -8.21 -30.45 -2.96
N THR A 525 -7.51 -31.46 -3.48
CA THR A 525 -7.89 -32.21 -4.68
C THR A 525 -8.01 -33.70 -4.41
N ASP A 526 -8.88 -34.38 -5.13
CA ASP A 526 -8.95 -35.83 -5.18
C ASP A 526 -8.15 -36.38 -6.38
N GLN A 527 -8.10 -37.70 -6.54
CA GLN A 527 -7.36 -38.33 -7.65
C GLN A 527 -7.89 -37.96 -9.05
N HIS A 528 -9.16 -37.54 -9.17
CA HIS A 528 -9.80 -37.25 -10.45
C HIS A 528 -9.52 -35.82 -10.92
N ASN A 529 -9.50 -34.85 -10.00
CA ASN A 529 -9.28 -33.44 -10.34
C ASN A 529 -7.84 -32.94 -10.11
N ARG A 530 -6.98 -33.69 -9.41
CA ARG A 530 -5.58 -33.29 -9.13
C ARG A 530 -4.74 -33.03 -10.36
N SER A 531 -4.95 -33.79 -11.44
CA SER A 531 -4.26 -33.59 -12.71
C SER A 531 -4.80 -32.39 -13.52
N GLY A 532 -5.85 -31.73 -13.06
CA GLY A 532 -6.52 -30.61 -13.74
C GLY A 532 -5.72 -29.31 -13.79
N LEU A 533 -4.64 -29.18 -13.01
CA LEU A 533 -3.83 -27.95 -12.95
C LEU A 533 -3.29 -27.58 -14.34
N LYS A 534 -3.64 -26.39 -14.84
CA LYS A 534 -3.38 -25.92 -16.21
C LYS A 534 -2.84 -24.50 -16.32
N HIS A 535 -3.13 -23.62 -15.36
CA HIS A 535 -2.70 -22.22 -15.38
C HIS A 535 -2.08 -21.82 -14.05
N ILE A 536 -0.90 -21.18 -14.12
CA ILE A 536 -0.26 -20.60 -12.94
C ILE A 536 0.06 -19.14 -13.24
N PHE A 537 -0.39 -18.25 -12.38
CA PHE A 537 -0.11 -16.82 -12.42
C PHE A 537 0.90 -16.46 -11.34
N ARG A 538 1.90 -15.66 -11.70
CA ARG A 538 2.87 -15.06 -10.76
C ARG A 538 2.66 -13.57 -10.82
N GLU A 539 2.22 -12.99 -9.71
CA GLU A 539 1.94 -11.56 -9.62
C GLU A 539 3.10 -10.82 -8.95
N ASN A 540 3.30 -9.56 -9.36
CA ASN A 540 4.20 -8.59 -8.75
C ASN A 540 5.62 -9.14 -8.51
N ILE A 541 6.17 -9.78 -9.55
CA ILE A 541 7.51 -10.36 -9.53
C ILE A 541 8.52 -9.22 -9.48
N VAL A 542 9.22 -9.09 -8.36
CA VAL A 542 10.25 -8.06 -8.12
C VAL A 542 11.68 -8.59 -8.16
N ASN A 543 11.86 -9.89 -8.39
CA ASN A 543 13.19 -10.52 -8.48
C ASN A 543 13.95 -9.95 -9.69
N GLN A 544 15.13 -9.34 -9.44
CA GLN A 544 15.86 -8.58 -10.46
C GLN A 544 16.26 -9.45 -11.65
N GLU A 545 16.64 -10.69 -11.42
CA GLU A 545 17.07 -11.61 -12.47
C GLU A 545 15.89 -12.08 -13.35
N SER A 546 14.73 -12.38 -12.76
CA SER A 546 13.51 -12.64 -13.53
C SER A 546 13.07 -11.41 -14.34
N CYS A 547 13.24 -10.20 -13.78
CA CYS A 547 12.96 -8.96 -14.51
C CYS A 547 13.92 -8.74 -15.68
N ALA A 548 15.21 -8.98 -15.47
CA ALA A 548 16.25 -8.91 -16.50
C ALA A 548 15.99 -9.92 -17.63
N VAL A 549 15.59 -11.14 -17.30
CA VAL A 549 15.19 -12.15 -18.29
C VAL A 549 13.98 -11.69 -19.10
N GLY A 550 12.98 -11.09 -18.45
CA GLY A 550 11.82 -10.51 -19.13
C GLY A 550 12.19 -9.36 -20.07
N GLU A 551 13.09 -8.48 -19.64
CA GLU A 551 13.62 -7.36 -20.43
C GLU A 551 14.34 -7.85 -21.69
N ILE A 552 15.28 -8.80 -21.57
CA ILE A 552 15.98 -9.39 -22.71
C ILE A 552 15.00 -10.14 -23.63
N GLY A 553 14.00 -10.82 -23.06
CA GLY A 553 12.92 -11.43 -23.82
C GLY A 553 12.08 -10.42 -24.61
N ALA A 554 11.82 -9.23 -24.07
CA ALA A 554 11.13 -8.18 -24.80
C ALA A 554 11.95 -7.72 -26.03
N ARG A 555 13.27 -7.60 -25.88
CA ARG A 555 14.16 -7.29 -27.01
C ARG A 555 14.14 -8.38 -28.09
N SER A 556 14.04 -9.67 -27.71
CA SER A 556 13.91 -10.77 -28.67
C SER A 556 12.60 -10.71 -29.49
N LYS A 557 11.61 -9.97 -29.01
CA LYS A 557 10.32 -9.70 -29.68
C LYS A 557 10.29 -8.35 -30.40
N GLY A 558 11.45 -7.71 -30.58
CA GLY A 558 11.60 -6.45 -31.32
C GLY A 558 11.36 -5.19 -30.50
N ILE A 559 11.22 -5.28 -29.17
CA ILE A 559 11.12 -4.10 -28.30
C ILE A 559 12.52 -3.66 -27.88
N ALA A 560 13.12 -2.76 -28.66
CA ALA A 560 14.51 -2.33 -28.46
C ALA A 560 14.83 -1.81 -27.05
N SER A 561 13.87 -1.11 -26.43
CA SER A 561 14.01 -0.57 -25.06
C SER A 561 14.01 -1.64 -23.97
N GLY A 562 13.56 -2.87 -24.26
CA GLY A 562 13.38 -3.92 -23.24
C GLY A 562 12.21 -3.68 -22.28
N VAL A 563 11.49 -2.56 -22.43
CA VAL A 563 10.34 -2.22 -21.58
C VAL A 563 9.18 -3.18 -21.88
N MET A 564 8.64 -3.82 -20.84
CA MET A 564 7.52 -4.73 -20.99
C MET A 564 6.22 -3.95 -21.19
N LYS A 565 5.36 -4.45 -22.08
CA LYS A 565 4.03 -3.87 -22.30
C LYS A 565 3.06 -4.24 -21.19
N SER A 566 2.06 -3.39 -20.98
CA SER A 566 0.88 -3.70 -20.18
C SER A 566 0.15 -4.94 -20.74
N TYR A 567 -0.75 -5.54 -19.95
CA TYR A 567 -1.56 -6.68 -20.42
C TYR A 567 -2.26 -6.35 -21.77
N PRO A 568 -2.22 -7.25 -22.78
CA PRO A 568 -1.92 -8.68 -22.74
C PRO A 568 -0.42 -9.05 -22.79
N GLY A 569 0.49 -8.09 -22.79
CA GLY A 569 1.93 -8.32 -22.72
C GLY A 569 2.51 -9.11 -23.89
N LEU A 570 3.59 -9.83 -23.61
CA LEU A 570 4.33 -10.64 -24.59
C LEU A 570 4.19 -12.13 -24.28
N LYS A 571 3.80 -12.90 -25.29
CA LYS A 571 3.68 -14.36 -25.21
C LYS A 571 4.93 -15.05 -25.76
N PHE A 572 5.55 -15.86 -24.92
CA PHE A 572 6.70 -16.70 -25.24
C PHE A 572 6.26 -18.16 -25.31
N MET A 573 6.70 -18.86 -26.35
CA MET A 573 6.48 -20.29 -26.55
C MET A 573 7.67 -20.86 -27.32
N ARG A 574 7.76 -22.18 -27.42
CA ARG A 574 8.78 -22.82 -28.25
C ARG A 574 8.73 -22.25 -29.67
N SER A 575 9.87 -21.76 -30.15
CA SER A 575 10.00 -21.00 -31.39
C SER A 575 11.10 -21.59 -32.27
N LYS A 576 11.00 -21.39 -33.59
CA LYS A 576 12.11 -21.64 -34.52
C LYS A 576 13.06 -20.44 -34.59
N ASN A 577 12.60 -19.26 -34.16
CA ASN A 577 13.47 -18.11 -34.01
C ASN A 577 14.39 -18.35 -32.81
N ALA A 578 15.70 -18.33 -33.04
CA ALA A 578 16.69 -18.64 -32.01
C ALA A 578 16.56 -17.69 -30.82
N ALA A 579 16.50 -16.37 -31.03
CA ALA A 579 16.40 -15.38 -29.96
C ALA A 579 15.12 -15.58 -29.11
N GLU A 580 13.98 -15.85 -29.74
CA GLU A 580 12.75 -16.12 -29.01
C GLU A 580 12.77 -17.46 -28.26
N GLN A 581 13.41 -18.48 -28.83
CA GLN A 581 13.58 -19.79 -28.18
C GLN A 581 14.49 -19.65 -26.96
N GLU A 582 15.57 -18.89 -27.06
CA GLU A 582 16.46 -18.59 -25.94
C GLU A 582 15.73 -17.81 -24.84
N ALA A 583 14.90 -16.83 -25.21
CA ALA A 583 14.06 -16.11 -24.25
C ALA A 583 13.05 -17.03 -23.54
N PHE A 584 12.41 -17.94 -24.29
CA PHE A 584 11.51 -18.93 -23.70
C PHE A 584 12.26 -19.86 -22.73
N ASP A 585 13.42 -20.39 -23.13
CA ASP A 585 14.26 -21.23 -22.27
C ASP A 585 14.68 -20.45 -21.01
N ALA A 586 15.15 -19.21 -21.15
CA ALA A 586 15.56 -18.38 -20.03
C ALA A 586 14.41 -18.10 -19.06
N LEU A 587 13.21 -17.79 -19.58
CA LEU A 587 12.01 -17.60 -18.76
C LEU A 587 11.68 -18.85 -17.95
N VAL A 588 11.72 -20.04 -18.55
CA VAL A 588 11.51 -21.32 -17.84
C VAL A 588 12.53 -21.53 -16.73
N GLY A 589 13.79 -21.20 -16.97
CA GLY A 589 14.86 -21.31 -15.98
C GLY A 589 14.82 -20.27 -14.87
N SER A 590 14.16 -19.14 -15.11
CA SER A 590 14.16 -17.99 -14.19
C SER A 590 13.64 -18.34 -12.78
N PRO A 591 14.04 -17.60 -11.73
CA PRO A 591 13.61 -17.84 -10.35
C PRO A 591 12.09 -18.02 -10.19
N ASN A 592 11.29 -17.26 -10.93
CA ASN A 592 9.83 -17.28 -10.78
C ASN A 592 9.09 -18.34 -11.60
N VAL A 593 9.75 -19.07 -12.52
CA VAL A 593 9.12 -20.14 -13.31
C VAL A 593 9.73 -21.51 -13.03
N ASN A 594 10.99 -21.59 -12.59
CA ASN A 594 11.62 -22.90 -12.37
C ASN A 594 10.91 -23.75 -11.30
N GLY A 595 10.33 -23.11 -10.26
CA GLY A 595 9.55 -23.81 -9.25
C GLY A 595 8.28 -24.45 -9.85
N ILE A 596 7.71 -23.82 -10.87
CA ILE A 596 6.59 -24.39 -11.63
C ILE A 596 7.06 -25.58 -12.45
N ALA A 597 8.23 -25.50 -13.09
CA ALA A 597 8.79 -26.65 -13.80
C ALA A 597 9.03 -27.82 -12.83
N TRP A 598 9.65 -27.57 -11.67
CA TRP A 598 9.89 -28.59 -10.65
C TRP A 598 8.60 -29.20 -10.10
N LEU A 599 7.54 -28.40 -9.90
CA LEU A 599 6.21 -28.89 -9.53
C LEU A 599 5.74 -30.00 -10.48
N PHE A 600 5.85 -29.80 -11.79
CA PHE A 600 5.42 -30.79 -12.79
C PHE A 600 6.45 -31.88 -13.09
N ILE A 601 7.71 -31.71 -12.69
CA ILE A 601 8.75 -32.75 -12.79
C ILE A 601 8.65 -33.73 -11.61
N GLN A 602 8.57 -33.22 -10.38
CA GLN A 602 8.61 -34.03 -9.16
C GLN A 602 7.26 -34.66 -8.82
N HIS A 603 6.17 -34.07 -9.30
CA HIS A 603 4.82 -34.55 -9.02
C HIS A 603 4.07 -34.96 -10.29
N ALA A 604 4.82 -35.39 -11.32
CA ALA A 604 4.29 -35.71 -12.64
C ALA A 604 3.22 -36.80 -12.63
N GLU A 605 3.37 -37.82 -11.78
CA GLU A 605 2.39 -38.90 -11.65
C GLU A 605 1.04 -38.39 -11.14
N ALA A 606 1.06 -37.47 -10.17
CA ALA A 606 -0.14 -36.90 -9.55
C ALA A 606 -0.78 -35.79 -10.40
N LEU A 607 0.05 -34.98 -11.08
CA LEU A 607 -0.41 -33.82 -11.85
C LEU A 607 -0.71 -34.14 -13.32
N GLY A 608 -0.41 -35.36 -13.76
CA GLY A 608 -0.46 -35.75 -15.17
C GLY A 608 0.72 -35.15 -15.93
N HIS A 609 1.49 -35.98 -16.63
CA HIS A 609 2.69 -35.56 -17.35
C HIS A 609 2.44 -34.35 -18.28
N LYS A 610 2.93 -33.17 -17.86
CA LYS A 610 2.73 -31.88 -18.55
C LYS A 610 4.04 -31.22 -18.92
N THR A 611 3.96 -30.29 -19.85
CA THR A 611 5.03 -29.36 -20.24
C THR A 611 4.51 -27.94 -20.23
N ILE A 612 5.42 -26.97 -20.08
CA ILE A 612 5.09 -25.56 -20.27
C ILE A 612 4.78 -25.34 -21.76
N LYS A 613 3.57 -24.83 -22.04
CA LYS A 613 3.07 -24.51 -23.38
C LYS A 613 3.46 -23.09 -23.77
N SER A 614 3.25 -22.14 -22.87
CA SER A 614 3.60 -20.74 -23.06
C SER A 614 3.74 -19.99 -21.75
N ILE A 615 4.49 -18.89 -21.80
CA ILE A 615 4.66 -17.93 -20.71
C ILE A 615 4.28 -16.56 -21.28
N THR A 616 3.24 -15.94 -20.75
CA THR A 616 2.86 -14.56 -21.08
C THR A 616 3.41 -13.66 -19.99
N VAL A 617 4.13 -12.60 -20.35
CA VAL A 617 4.77 -11.66 -19.42
C VAL A 617 4.25 -10.25 -19.69
N TRP A 618 3.88 -9.51 -18.66
CA TRP A 618 3.39 -8.13 -18.79
C TRP A 618 3.82 -7.23 -17.63
N ASP A 619 3.78 -5.92 -17.85
CA ASP A 619 3.91 -4.92 -16.79
C ASP A 619 2.64 -4.93 -15.91
N PRO A 620 2.76 -5.07 -14.58
CA PRO A 620 1.61 -5.08 -13.68
C PRO A 620 0.87 -3.74 -13.59
N THR A 621 1.44 -2.63 -14.06
CA THR A 621 0.80 -1.30 -13.98
C THR A 621 0.03 -1.00 -15.27
N PRO A 622 -1.32 -0.88 -15.20
CA PRO A 622 -2.11 -0.48 -16.37
C PRO A 622 -1.68 0.90 -16.89
N GLY A 623 -1.42 1.03 -18.19
CA GLY A 623 -1.30 2.33 -18.86
C GLY A 623 0.10 2.93 -18.99
N ARG A 624 1.17 2.19 -18.67
CA ARG A 624 2.57 2.64 -18.93
C ARG A 624 2.95 2.69 -20.41
N ASP A 625 2.11 2.17 -21.30
CA ASP A 625 2.40 2.06 -22.73
C ASP A 625 2.23 3.39 -23.51
N ARG A 626 2.07 4.54 -22.84
CA ARG A 626 1.90 5.85 -23.51
C ARG A 626 3.26 6.49 -23.87
N PRO A 627 3.54 6.78 -25.15
CA PRO A 627 4.87 7.19 -25.61
C PRO A 627 5.24 8.68 -25.39
N SER A 628 4.55 9.43 -24.52
CA SER A 628 4.67 10.91 -24.51
C SER A 628 5.17 11.54 -23.21
N SER A 629 5.97 10.86 -22.38
CA SER A 629 6.70 11.55 -21.31
C SER A 629 8.14 11.04 -21.15
N PRO A 630 9.14 11.94 -21.14
CA PRO A 630 10.55 11.59 -21.07
C PRO A 630 10.99 10.97 -19.73
N ASP A 631 10.10 10.87 -18.72
CA ASP A 631 10.40 10.28 -17.41
C ASP A 631 10.12 8.76 -17.30
N PHE A 632 9.62 8.12 -18.37
CA PHE A 632 9.15 6.72 -18.33
C PHE A 632 10.18 5.66 -18.77
N ASN A 633 11.45 6.03 -18.95
CA ASN A 633 12.53 5.11 -19.33
C ASN A 633 13.05 4.20 -18.18
N LYS A 634 12.25 3.90 -17.15
CA LYS A 634 12.67 3.02 -16.06
C LYS A 634 12.42 1.55 -16.40
N VAL A 635 13.50 0.78 -16.30
CA VAL A 635 13.60 -0.69 -16.38
C VAL A 635 12.46 -1.37 -15.61
N ASN A 636 11.97 -2.52 -16.09
CA ASN A 636 10.90 -3.31 -15.46
C ASN A 636 11.20 -3.56 -13.96
N GLU A 637 10.70 -2.70 -13.07
CA GLU A 637 10.91 -2.83 -11.61
C GLU A 637 10.09 -4.00 -11.04
N SER A 638 9.09 -4.46 -11.79
CA SER A 638 8.22 -5.58 -11.48
C SER A 638 7.59 -6.15 -12.75
N LEU A 639 7.23 -7.44 -12.75
CA LEU A 639 6.53 -8.11 -13.85
C LEU A 639 5.40 -9.02 -13.34
N ASN A 640 4.41 -9.29 -14.17
CA ASN A 640 3.48 -10.40 -14.00
C ASN A 640 3.76 -11.49 -15.04
N MET A 641 3.50 -12.74 -14.67
CA MET A 641 3.63 -13.88 -15.59
C MET A 641 2.41 -14.80 -15.51
N TRP A 642 2.00 -15.31 -16.67
CA TRP A 642 1.01 -16.38 -16.81
C TRP A 642 1.65 -17.55 -17.53
N ILE A 643 1.73 -18.67 -16.83
CA ILE A 643 2.32 -19.92 -17.30
C ILE A 643 1.17 -20.87 -17.64
N GLU A 644 1.05 -21.19 -18.93
CA GLU A 644 0.13 -22.19 -19.43
C GLU A 644 0.82 -23.56 -19.52
N MET A 645 0.18 -24.58 -18.96
CA MET A 645 0.62 -25.97 -19.02
C MET A 645 -0.20 -26.74 -20.06
N ALA A 646 0.40 -27.73 -20.70
CA ALA A 646 -0.29 -28.65 -21.60
C ALA A 646 0.14 -30.09 -21.36
N PRO A 647 -0.74 -31.08 -21.58
CA PRO A 647 -0.36 -32.49 -21.60
C PRO A 647 0.82 -32.73 -22.56
N LEU A 648 1.77 -33.57 -22.14
CA LEU A 648 2.96 -33.87 -22.96
C LEU A 648 2.58 -34.59 -24.27
N ALA A 649 1.51 -35.39 -24.27
CA ALA A 649 1.00 -36.12 -25.43
C ALA A 649 0.59 -35.16 -26.57
N ASP A 650 -0.22 -34.15 -26.26
CA ASP A 650 -0.73 -33.15 -27.21
C ASP A 650 0.39 -32.41 -27.96
N VAL A 651 1.54 -32.21 -27.30
CA VAL A 651 2.70 -31.54 -27.88
C VAL A 651 3.49 -32.47 -28.80
N LYS A 652 3.58 -33.77 -28.47
CA LYS A 652 4.24 -34.78 -29.32
C LYS A 652 3.42 -35.08 -30.57
N GLU A 653 2.09 -35.13 -30.46
CA GLU A 653 1.19 -35.41 -31.58
C GLU A 653 1.16 -34.26 -32.60
N LYS A 654 1.12 -33.00 -32.14
CA LYS A 654 1.26 -31.83 -33.02
C LYS A 654 2.61 -31.74 -33.75
N ARG A 655 3.68 -32.34 -33.20
CA ARG A 655 4.98 -32.46 -33.89
C ARG A 655 4.96 -33.54 -34.96
N ARG A 656 4.25 -34.65 -34.74
CA ARG A 656 4.10 -35.73 -35.74
C ARG A 656 3.22 -35.32 -36.93
N PHE A 657 2.19 -34.50 -36.73
CA PHE A 657 1.34 -33.99 -37.82
C PHE A 657 1.96 -32.84 -38.63
N ARG A 658 3.10 -32.28 -38.19
CA ARG A 658 3.80 -31.17 -38.87
C ARG A 658 5.11 -31.59 -39.56
N LEU A 659 5.51 -32.85 -39.39
CA LEU A 659 6.55 -33.55 -40.15
C LEU A 659 5.84 -34.41 -41.19
#